data_AF-A0A3M5TWD2-F1
#
_entry.id   AF-A0A3M5TWD2-F1
#
_cell.length_a   1.000
_cell.length_b   1.000
_cell.length_c   1.000
_cell.angle_alpha   90.00
_cell.angle_beta   90.00
_cell.angle_gamma   90.00
#
_symmetry.space_group_name_H-M   'P 1'
#
loop_
_entity.id
_entity.type
_entity.pdbx_description
1 polymer ?
#
loop_
_entity_poly.entity_id
_entity_poly.type
_entity_poly.pdbx_seq_one_letter_code
_entity_poly.pdbx_strand_id
1 'polypeptide(L)'
;MNALRRFYVTCIGKKDFLFDVPSLYDYSQQQLTRKLEADFPEEHPDPENIRVTLTHFVPAPVAPGQLPQSIPAATEVTSENLVEFAANRLMSRFDGAISLAAEDGQPLSAVLTPAYVNDVVEALDVAAGYRELLDTVLTPGSPTYPERLKLFVEQMPSLDLLRALGLKLRKEITDQAYGYIEGVLDMPDAMARLPVQGCKVLLSPLQLLPASEGWSPTLVINTYLIGPADQQSGPWVLYALMHDDFVFKEYPDQAALLQDIRTSVSLQSFILDRIDPQMRTVYDNGGFMEPHLPFSVESSFDVPWQRPDPVTLAIAPFDGNALQLLFKGALDVLKLQVQQSSVTNSEHRRSAAQYLFTLGAEQIMALLPGRLGALVGILQSQTLFNSSLVAAGEQRWGKAISEFIAALSVMISARLNLQVLSGQPSEEVQGSEAILAEPFVKVEDIPYSPEFSWSSNSLTQQIRIRLREFEVNDISVNTLQRDELLNTYNDAVKGRRYAAVDGKVYQLKRDRDGWFIVRDGVMGPSVRLDTNQRWKLNVQAGLKGGGGVVTHIENNTVNELVDDIMVVNARGMSEIRQSYREMAQAIEEGHAQAQRYLENCVGNLSMRSPEGLSDPRVEKILSDFFAVKPLDTRLHEITKKTVTRIYDELMDPSLSPVDSPRYVVGVNRLGSESSSAFIFETDPSRRVFLTEQFFRLPSYRLKVSAIRAGDFRFGPHYRAAILIHELSHLVLKTDDIAYLDSQAPYTDLLTDSSAFRARLRDEQATIQRTAFSFNTDRSQLFKQLEDGAVRDLRRMDGNGKRTILRITGKSTLEEARDVFYSDVHKRTEIMLKNADSVALLVTLLGRQRFVKR
;
A
#
# COMPACT_ATOMS: atom_id res chain seq x y z
N MET A 1 -2.09 -8.30 -7.60
CA MET A 1 -1.07 -7.38 -8.17
C MET A 1 -1.15 -5.97 -7.62
N ASN A 2 -2.33 -5.31 -7.56
CA ASN A 2 -2.44 -3.94 -7.03
C ASN A 2 -2.04 -3.81 -5.53
N ALA A 3 -2.37 -4.78 -4.67
CA ALA A 3 -2.00 -4.77 -3.25
C ALA A 3 -0.47 -4.83 -3.04
N LEU A 4 0.25 -5.68 -3.77
CA LEU A 4 1.73 -5.80 -3.74
C LEU A 4 2.43 -4.51 -4.18
N ARG A 5 1.93 -3.83 -5.22
CA ARG A 5 2.45 -2.53 -5.68
C ARG A 5 2.23 -1.44 -4.63
N ARG A 6 1.03 -1.39 -4.02
CA ARG A 6 0.73 -0.47 -2.92
C ARG A 6 1.64 -0.72 -1.72
N PHE A 7 1.84 -1.98 -1.33
CA PHE A 7 2.73 -2.34 -0.23
C PHE A 7 4.19 -1.91 -0.48
N TYR A 8 4.73 -2.18 -1.68
CA TYR A 8 6.10 -1.82 -2.03
C TYR A 8 6.35 -0.30 -2.02
N VAL A 9 5.43 0.48 -2.61
CA VAL A 9 5.54 1.95 -2.69
C VAL A 9 5.38 2.62 -1.32
N THR A 10 4.53 2.06 -0.45
CA THR A 10 4.15 2.71 0.80
C THR A 10 5.01 2.30 2.00
N CYS A 11 5.53 1.08 2.02
CA CYS A 11 6.21 0.51 3.20
C CYS A 11 7.75 0.49 3.11
N ILE A 12 8.35 0.62 1.91
CA ILE A 12 9.82 0.49 1.74
C ILE A 12 10.52 1.86 1.71
N GLY A 13 9.78 2.95 1.47
CA GLY A 13 10.36 4.30 1.30
C GLY A 13 9.90 5.37 2.31
N LYS A 14 9.13 5.03 3.35
CA LYS A 14 8.60 6.00 4.32
C LYS A 14 8.78 5.51 5.77
N LYS A 15 8.86 6.45 6.72
CA LYS A 15 8.73 6.20 8.16
C LYS A 15 7.39 5.48 8.45
N ASP A 16 7.35 4.59 9.44
CA ASP A 16 6.10 3.95 9.89
C ASP A 16 5.26 4.91 10.78
N PHE A 17 4.01 4.56 11.07
CA PHE A 17 3.11 5.40 11.89
C PHE A 17 3.50 5.47 13.38
N LEU A 18 4.42 4.64 13.85
CA LEU A 18 5.02 4.65 15.18
C LEU A 18 6.36 5.39 15.21
N PHE A 19 6.69 6.18 14.18
CA PHE A 19 7.91 7.00 14.13
C PHE A 19 8.17 7.75 15.45
N ASP A 20 9.43 7.89 15.83
CA ASP A 20 9.87 8.56 17.06
C ASP A 20 9.28 7.99 18.38
N VAL A 21 8.63 6.81 18.34
CA VAL A 21 8.31 6.02 19.55
C VAL A 21 9.45 5.00 19.75
N PRO A 22 10.28 5.14 20.79
CA PRO A 22 11.33 4.16 21.08
C PRO A 22 10.70 2.83 21.52
N SER A 23 11.44 1.72 21.38
CA SER A 23 11.04 0.48 22.04
C SER A 23 11.14 0.65 23.58
N LEU A 24 10.45 -0.21 24.34
CA LEU A 24 10.58 -0.22 25.81
C LEU A 24 12.04 -0.43 26.24
N TYR A 25 12.79 -1.26 25.51
CA TYR A 25 14.21 -1.50 25.73
C TYR A 25 15.03 -0.23 25.53
N ASP A 26 14.90 0.44 24.37
CA ASP A 26 15.64 1.66 24.07
C ASP A 26 15.28 2.79 25.04
N TYR A 27 14.02 2.87 25.44
CA TYR A 27 13.56 3.82 26.45
C TYR A 27 14.21 3.52 27.82
N SER A 28 14.23 2.25 28.24
CA SER A 28 14.91 1.80 29.46
C SER A 28 16.39 2.17 29.44
N GLN A 29 17.07 1.86 28.34
CA GLN A 29 18.49 2.16 28.15
C GLN A 29 18.76 3.66 28.26
N GLN A 30 17.95 4.50 27.62
CA GLN A 30 18.10 5.95 27.69
C GLN A 30 17.90 6.49 29.11
N GLN A 31 16.91 6.01 29.85
CA GLN A 31 16.66 6.47 31.22
C GLN A 31 17.78 6.01 32.17
N LEU A 32 18.21 4.75 32.06
CA LEU A 32 19.32 4.22 32.84
C LEU A 32 20.64 4.93 32.54
N THR A 33 20.96 5.15 31.26
CA THR A 33 22.18 5.85 30.85
C THR A 33 22.21 7.25 31.44
N ARG A 34 21.12 8.03 31.32
CA ARG A 34 21.05 9.37 31.93
C ARG A 34 21.21 9.34 33.45
N LYS A 35 20.64 8.33 34.11
CA LYS A 35 20.72 8.19 35.56
C LYS A 35 22.14 7.81 36.00
N LEU A 36 22.77 6.86 35.30
CA LEU A 36 24.14 6.43 35.56
C LEU A 36 25.17 7.51 35.23
N GLU A 37 24.97 8.31 34.19
CA GLU A 37 25.81 9.48 33.89
C GLU A 37 25.72 10.55 34.98
N ALA A 38 24.52 10.76 35.54
CA ALA A 38 24.32 11.72 36.63
C ALA A 38 24.92 11.24 37.95
N ASP A 39 24.79 9.95 38.26
CA ASP A 39 25.25 9.35 39.52
C ASP A 39 26.75 8.97 39.48
N PHE A 40 27.32 8.70 38.29
CA PHE A 40 28.72 8.33 38.05
C PHE A 40 29.38 9.19 36.94
N PRO A 41 29.63 10.48 37.18
CA PRO A 41 30.13 11.42 36.17
C PRO A 41 31.57 11.19 35.70
N GLU A 42 32.32 10.25 36.31
CA GLU A 42 33.69 9.90 35.90
C GLU A 42 33.80 8.51 35.26
N GLU A 43 33.03 7.53 35.73
CA GLU A 43 33.10 6.14 35.26
C GLU A 43 32.18 5.85 34.07
N HIS A 44 31.06 6.58 33.92
CA HIS A 44 30.06 6.41 32.87
C HIS A 44 29.74 4.93 32.55
N PRO A 45 29.28 4.13 33.54
CA PRO A 45 29.07 2.71 33.35
C PRO A 45 27.95 2.46 32.33
N ASP A 46 28.23 1.59 31.36
CA ASP A 46 27.25 1.19 30.35
C ASP A 46 26.25 0.18 30.97
N PRO A 47 24.94 0.49 31.00
CA PRO A 47 23.94 -0.42 31.54
C PRO A 47 23.85 -1.75 30.78
N GLU A 48 24.25 -1.84 29.50
CA GLU A 48 24.25 -3.12 28.78
C GLU A 48 25.36 -4.07 29.26
N ASN A 49 26.48 -3.54 29.74
CA ASN A 49 27.61 -4.32 30.24
C ASN A 49 27.41 -4.79 31.70
N ILE A 50 26.31 -4.38 32.37
CA ILE A 50 26.01 -4.79 33.75
C ILE A 50 25.03 -5.97 33.71
N ARG A 51 25.49 -7.15 34.11
CA ARG A 51 24.68 -8.36 34.22
C ARG A 51 24.10 -8.48 35.62
N VAL A 52 22.78 -8.54 35.71
CA VAL A 52 22.01 -8.73 36.92
C VAL A 52 21.54 -10.18 36.99
N THR A 53 21.96 -10.90 38.02
CA THR A 53 21.55 -12.30 38.23
C THR A 53 20.68 -12.40 39.48
N LEU A 54 19.45 -12.85 39.30
CA LEU A 54 18.50 -13.12 40.36
C LEU A 54 18.53 -14.62 40.70
N THR A 55 18.74 -14.94 41.98
CA THR A 55 18.67 -16.31 42.50
C THR A 55 17.48 -16.43 43.45
N HIS A 56 16.43 -17.13 43.02
CA HIS A 56 15.24 -17.41 43.83
C HIS A 56 15.37 -18.77 44.53
N PHE A 57 15.08 -18.79 45.84
CA PHE A 57 15.11 -19.99 46.66
C PHE A 57 13.68 -20.43 46.99
N VAL A 58 13.24 -21.55 46.42
CA VAL A 58 11.91 -22.11 46.69
C VAL A 58 11.98 -22.94 47.98
N PRO A 59 11.27 -22.58 49.07
CA PRO A 59 11.30 -23.34 50.31
C PRO A 59 10.56 -24.68 50.15
N ALA A 60 11.05 -25.73 50.82
CA ALA A 60 10.36 -27.02 50.85
C ALA A 60 9.04 -26.89 51.65
N PRO A 61 7.90 -27.41 51.16
CA PRO A 61 6.66 -27.43 51.93
C PRO A 61 6.87 -28.27 53.20
N VAL A 62 6.64 -27.68 54.37
CA VAL A 62 6.73 -28.37 55.67
C VAL A 62 5.34 -28.70 56.21
N ALA A 63 5.22 -29.84 56.88
CA ALA A 63 3.95 -30.23 57.50
C ALA A 63 3.57 -29.24 58.62
N PRO A 64 2.26 -29.02 58.87
CA PRO A 64 1.80 -28.14 59.94
C PRO A 64 2.42 -28.52 61.30
N GLY A 65 3.08 -27.56 61.96
CA GLY A 65 3.75 -27.76 63.25
C GLY A 65 5.25 -28.08 63.19
N GLN A 66 5.86 -28.14 62.00
CA GLN A 66 7.31 -28.26 61.83
C GLN A 66 7.96 -26.91 61.48
N LEU A 67 9.22 -26.73 61.91
CA LEU A 67 10.03 -25.57 61.54
C LEU A 67 10.44 -25.68 60.06
N PRO A 68 10.33 -24.59 59.28
CA PRO A 68 10.82 -24.56 57.89
C PRO A 68 12.30 -24.93 57.85
N GLN A 69 12.70 -25.83 56.95
CA GLN A 69 14.12 -26.13 56.74
C GLN A 69 14.80 -25.02 55.93
N SER A 70 16.04 -24.70 56.27
CA SER A 70 16.87 -23.67 55.61
C SER A 70 17.48 -24.13 54.27
N ILE A 71 17.09 -25.31 53.77
CA ILE A 71 17.58 -25.87 52.52
C ILE A 71 16.48 -25.71 51.47
N PRO A 72 16.72 -24.97 50.36
CA PRO A 72 15.73 -24.76 49.32
C PRO A 72 15.41 -26.07 48.58
N ALA A 73 14.14 -26.28 48.24
CA ALA A 73 13.68 -27.40 47.44
C ALA A 73 14.02 -27.24 45.95
N ALA A 74 14.09 -26.00 45.46
CA ALA A 74 14.56 -25.66 44.12
C ALA A 74 15.25 -24.29 44.15
N THR A 75 16.20 -24.09 43.23
CA THR A 75 16.84 -22.79 42.99
C THR A 75 16.60 -22.40 41.54
N GLU A 76 15.94 -21.27 41.33
CA GLU A 76 15.72 -20.71 39.99
C GLU A 76 16.68 -19.53 39.81
N VAL A 77 17.42 -19.53 38.70
CA VAL A 77 18.41 -18.49 38.39
C VAL A 77 18.06 -17.85 37.05
N THR A 78 17.86 -16.54 37.06
CA THR A 78 17.61 -15.73 35.87
C THR A 78 18.70 -14.67 35.76
N SER A 79 19.30 -14.51 34.58
CA SER A 79 20.41 -13.58 34.35
C SER A 79 20.15 -12.75 33.12
N GLU A 80 20.06 -11.44 33.30
CA GLU A 80 19.71 -10.45 32.27
C GLU A 80 20.67 -9.26 32.37
N ASN A 81 20.77 -8.43 31.33
CA ASN A 81 21.51 -7.16 31.46
C ASN A 81 20.68 -6.13 32.29
N LEU A 82 21.28 -5.02 32.73
CA LEU A 82 20.59 -4.04 33.58
C LEU A 82 19.41 -3.35 32.86
N VAL A 83 19.51 -3.19 31.54
CA VAL A 83 18.45 -2.60 30.69
C VAL A 83 17.23 -3.52 30.64
N GLU A 84 17.44 -4.79 30.36
CA GLU A 84 16.44 -5.86 30.38
C GLU A 84 15.89 -6.00 31.78
N PHE A 85 16.74 -6.09 32.81
CA PHE A 85 16.31 -6.19 34.20
C PHE A 85 15.40 -5.04 34.62
N ALA A 86 15.69 -3.80 34.19
CA ALA A 86 14.84 -2.65 34.48
C ALA A 86 13.52 -2.65 33.68
N ALA A 87 13.55 -3.13 32.44
CA ALA A 87 12.35 -3.28 31.59
C ALA A 87 11.46 -4.48 32.00
N ASN A 88 12.09 -5.56 32.46
CA ASN A 88 11.51 -6.87 32.79
C ASN A 88 11.31 -7.08 34.29
N ARG A 89 11.46 -6.05 35.15
CA ARG A 89 11.26 -6.11 36.63
C ARG A 89 9.82 -6.43 37.06
N LEU A 90 9.16 -7.31 36.34
CA LEU A 90 7.81 -7.14 35.86
C LEU A 90 7.11 -8.49 35.65
N MET A 91 7.86 -9.59 35.61
CA MET A 91 7.28 -10.93 35.67
C MET A 91 7.71 -11.64 36.96
N SER A 92 6.87 -11.51 37.99
CA SER A 92 6.75 -12.42 39.14
C SER A 92 7.91 -12.49 40.15
N ARG A 93 7.66 -11.96 41.36
CA ARG A 93 8.27 -12.32 42.65
C ARG A 93 9.81 -12.10 42.78
N PHE A 94 10.21 -10.92 43.25
CA PHE A 94 11.58 -10.66 43.69
C PHE A 94 11.82 -11.04 45.17
N ASP A 95 11.67 -12.32 45.49
CA ASP A 95 12.16 -12.85 46.78
C ASP A 95 13.44 -13.68 46.50
N GLY A 96 14.57 -13.01 46.26
CA GLY A 96 15.80 -13.68 45.80
C GLY A 96 17.05 -12.83 45.96
N ALA A 97 18.22 -13.46 46.04
CA ALA A 97 19.50 -12.78 46.13
C ALA A 97 19.90 -12.22 44.76
N ILE A 98 20.19 -10.92 44.70
CA ILE A 98 20.69 -10.25 43.48
C ILE A 98 22.22 -10.23 43.54
N SER A 99 22.86 -10.68 42.47
CA SER A 99 24.29 -10.52 42.24
C SER A 99 24.54 -9.76 40.94
N LEU A 100 25.62 -8.98 40.92
CA LEU A 100 26.02 -8.15 39.80
C LEU A 100 27.37 -8.64 39.27
N ALA A 101 27.51 -8.67 37.95
CA ALA A 101 28.76 -8.94 37.26
C ALA A 101 28.89 -8.03 36.03
N ALA A 102 30.10 -7.63 35.67
CA ALA A 102 30.32 -7.04 34.35
C ALA A 102 30.33 -8.15 33.29
N GLU A 103 29.79 -7.90 32.10
CA GLU A 103 29.75 -8.88 31.01
C GLU A 103 31.15 -9.19 30.46
N ASP A 104 32.06 -8.21 30.49
CA ASP A 104 33.48 -8.35 30.17
C ASP A 104 34.33 -9.03 31.28
N GLY A 105 33.73 -9.35 32.43
CA GLY A 105 34.40 -9.98 33.57
C GLY A 105 35.29 -9.05 34.40
N GLN A 106 35.27 -7.73 34.14
CA GLN A 106 35.98 -6.75 34.96
C GLN A 106 35.28 -6.56 36.32
N PRO A 107 36.02 -6.17 37.38
CA PRO A 107 35.41 -5.84 38.65
C PRO A 107 34.54 -4.57 38.49
N LEU A 108 33.25 -4.70 38.78
CA LEU A 108 32.34 -3.56 38.88
C LEU A 108 32.83 -2.61 40.00
N SER A 109 32.56 -1.31 39.82
CA SER A 109 32.83 -0.29 40.83
C SER A 109 32.20 -0.66 42.18
N ALA A 110 32.90 -0.42 43.29
CA ALA A 110 32.44 -0.80 44.64
C ALA A 110 31.12 -0.12 45.04
N VAL A 111 30.72 0.93 44.32
CA VAL A 111 29.48 1.70 44.54
C VAL A 111 28.29 1.11 43.76
N LEU A 112 28.53 0.36 42.67
CA LEU A 112 27.51 -0.39 41.93
C LEU A 112 27.13 -1.66 42.70
N THR A 113 26.27 -1.48 43.71
CA THR A 113 25.79 -2.56 44.58
C THR A 113 24.39 -3.05 44.17
N PRO A 114 24.00 -4.28 44.54
CA PRO A 114 22.63 -4.76 44.37
C PRO A 114 21.57 -3.83 44.99
N ALA A 115 21.90 -3.17 46.11
CA ALA A 115 21.02 -2.18 46.75
C ALA A 115 20.82 -0.95 45.87
N TYR A 116 21.91 -0.40 45.32
CA TYR A 116 21.86 0.72 44.38
C TYR A 116 21.02 0.40 43.14
N VAL A 117 21.21 -0.78 42.53
CA VAL A 117 20.42 -1.21 41.36
C VAL A 117 18.93 -1.28 41.69
N ASN A 118 18.56 -1.80 42.86
CA ASN A 118 17.16 -1.82 43.29
C ASN A 118 16.56 -0.41 43.44
N ASP A 119 17.31 0.50 44.08
CA ASP A 119 16.89 1.89 44.32
C ASP A 119 16.73 2.66 43.00
N VAL A 120 17.68 2.51 42.07
CA VAL A 120 17.63 3.16 40.75
C VAL A 120 16.43 2.68 39.96
N VAL A 121 16.21 1.38 39.89
CA VAL A 121 15.09 0.84 39.11
C VAL A 121 13.75 1.17 39.77
N GLU A 122 13.69 1.29 41.10
CA GLU A 122 12.47 1.75 41.80
C GLU A 122 12.22 3.25 41.57
N ALA A 123 13.27 4.08 41.57
CA ALA A 123 13.15 5.50 41.35
C ALA A 123 12.79 5.86 39.89
N LEU A 124 13.29 5.10 38.92
CA LEU A 124 13.05 5.37 37.50
C LEU A 124 11.64 4.97 37.03
N ASP A 125 11.04 3.92 37.61
CA ASP A 125 9.74 3.33 37.20
C ASP A 125 9.54 3.39 35.66
N VAL A 126 10.45 2.72 34.95
CA VAL A 126 10.54 2.77 33.48
C VAL A 126 9.20 2.42 32.82
N ALA A 127 8.46 1.48 33.40
CA ALA A 127 7.12 1.10 32.99
C ALA A 127 6.12 2.28 33.07
N ALA A 128 6.05 2.97 34.21
CA ALA A 128 5.17 4.13 34.37
C ALA A 128 5.55 5.27 33.41
N GLY A 129 6.83 5.59 33.31
CA GLY A 129 7.32 6.63 32.40
C GLY A 129 7.06 6.31 30.92
N TYR A 130 7.20 5.05 30.52
CA TYR A 130 6.91 4.61 29.16
C TYR A 130 5.40 4.64 28.86
N ARG A 131 4.54 4.23 29.79
CA ARG A 131 3.08 4.38 29.65
C ARG A 131 2.68 5.85 29.48
N GLU A 132 3.25 6.75 30.29
CA GLU A 132 3.00 8.21 30.18
C GLU A 132 3.48 8.79 28.84
N LEU A 133 4.64 8.33 28.33
CA LEU A 133 5.13 8.68 27.01
C LEU A 133 4.12 8.29 25.93
N LEU A 134 3.62 7.05 25.94
CA LEU A 134 2.64 6.57 24.97
C LEU A 134 1.31 7.34 25.08
N ASP A 135 0.86 7.66 26.29
CA ASP A 135 -0.34 8.46 26.50
C ASP A 135 -0.20 9.88 25.98
N THR A 136 1.00 10.46 26.06
CA THR A 136 1.30 11.79 25.55
C THR A 136 1.44 11.81 24.02
N VAL A 137 2.14 10.84 23.45
CA VAL A 137 2.50 10.84 22.02
C VAL A 137 1.35 10.32 21.14
N LEU A 138 0.62 9.32 21.60
CA LEU A 138 -0.41 8.61 20.82
C LEU A 138 -1.84 9.19 21.02
N THR A 139 -2.00 10.24 21.83
CA THR A 139 -3.31 10.88 22.03
C THR A 139 -3.73 11.74 20.84
N PRO A 140 -5.04 11.85 20.53
CA PRO A 140 -5.55 12.74 19.47
C PRO A 140 -5.12 14.21 19.59
N GLY A 141 -4.78 14.68 20.80
CA GLY A 141 -4.29 16.04 21.03
C GLY A 141 -2.82 16.29 20.66
N SER A 142 -2.06 15.24 20.34
CA SER A 142 -0.63 15.34 19.97
C SER A 142 -0.45 16.00 18.60
N PRO A 143 0.49 16.95 18.43
CA PRO A 143 0.81 17.54 17.13
C PRO A 143 1.20 16.54 16.05
N THR A 144 1.73 15.37 16.45
CA THR A 144 2.15 14.30 15.53
C THR A 144 1.01 13.37 15.11
N TYR A 145 -0.14 13.41 15.81
CA TYR A 145 -1.25 12.50 15.58
C TYR A 145 -1.80 12.52 14.13
N PRO A 146 -1.96 13.69 13.46
CA PRO A 146 -2.43 13.72 12.08
C PRO A 146 -1.47 13.05 11.09
N GLU A 147 -0.16 13.18 11.32
CA GLU A 147 0.87 12.54 10.49
C GLU A 147 0.88 11.02 10.68
N ARG A 148 0.75 10.55 11.92
CA ARG A 148 0.61 9.12 12.24
C ARG A 148 -0.63 8.50 11.58
N LEU A 149 -1.78 9.18 11.67
CA LEU A 149 -3.01 8.75 11.00
C LEU A 149 -2.81 8.66 9.48
N LYS A 150 -2.16 9.65 8.88
CA LYS A 150 -1.84 9.65 7.44
C LYS A 150 -1.00 8.43 7.06
N LEU A 151 0.09 8.16 7.79
CA LEU A 151 0.96 7.00 7.54
C LEU A 151 0.21 5.68 7.72
N PHE A 152 -0.62 5.56 8.76
CA PHE A 152 -1.45 4.38 8.99
C PHE A 152 -2.41 4.12 7.83
N VAL A 153 -3.13 5.15 7.39
CA VAL A 153 -4.09 5.08 6.27
C VAL A 153 -3.40 4.69 4.95
N GLU A 154 -2.18 5.18 4.73
CA GLU A 154 -1.39 4.82 3.55
C GLU A 154 -0.92 3.35 3.61
N GLN A 155 -0.44 2.89 4.77
CA GLN A 155 0.26 1.61 4.94
C GLN A 155 -0.68 0.43 5.20
N MET A 156 -1.56 0.53 6.21
CA MET A 156 -2.27 -0.63 6.78
C MET A 156 -3.31 -1.27 5.83
N PRO A 157 -4.17 -0.51 5.13
CA PRO A 157 -5.13 -1.13 4.20
C PRO A 157 -4.45 -1.98 3.14
N SER A 158 -3.30 -1.54 2.65
CA SER A 158 -2.54 -2.24 1.61
C SER A 158 -1.96 -3.56 2.12
N LEU A 159 -1.44 -3.56 3.35
CA LEU A 159 -0.92 -4.76 4.03
C LEU A 159 -2.05 -5.77 4.28
N ASP A 160 -3.18 -5.32 4.80
CA ASP A 160 -4.27 -6.22 5.19
C ASP A 160 -5.01 -6.78 3.97
N LEU A 161 -5.13 -6.03 2.88
CA LEU A 161 -5.62 -6.57 1.61
C LEU A 161 -4.68 -7.64 1.04
N LEU A 162 -3.36 -7.48 1.23
CA LEU A 162 -2.39 -8.51 0.82
C LEU A 162 -2.53 -9.78 1.67
N ARG A 163 -2.71 -9.63 2.99
CA ARG A 163 -2.96 -10.76 3.90
C ARG A 163 -4.26 -11.48 3.55
N ALA A 164 -5.35 -10.75 3.37
CA ALA A 164 -6.65 -11.29 2.95
C ALA A 164 -6.55 -12.01 1.61
N LEU A 165 -5.80 -11.46 0.64
CA LEU A 165 -5.54 -12.15 -0.63
C LEU A 165 -4.78 -13.46 -0.41
N GLY A 166 -3.80 -13.50 0.50
CA GLY A 166 -3.09 -14.72 0.88
C GLY A 166 -4.03 -15.79 1.46
N LEU A 167 -4.93 -15.41 2.36
CA LEU A 167 -5.95 -16.31 2.93
C LEU A 167 -6.90 -16.84 1.86
N LYS A 168 -7.34 -15.96 0.94
CA LYS A 168 -8.17 -16.32 -0.20
C LYS A 168 -7.49 -17.33 -1.12
N LEU A 169 -6.20 -17.13 -1.43
CA LEU A 169 -5.43 -18.05 -2.28
C LEU A 169 -5.24 -19.42 -1.61
N ARG A 170 -5.16 -19.47 -0.28
CA ARG A 170 -5.16 -20.70 0.53
C ARG A 170 -6.54 -21.32 0.72
N LYS A 171 -7.61 -20.65 0.25
CA LYS A 171 -9.02 -21.04 0.46
C LYS A 171 -9.45 -21.04 1.93
N GLU A 172 -8.78 -20.24 2.77
CA GLU A 172 -9.16 -20.02 4.17
C GLU A 172 -10.29 -18.99 4.29
N ILE A 173 -10.46 -18.14 3.27
CA ILE A 173 -11.63 -17.25 3.12
C ILE A 173 -12.18 -17.32 1.69
N THR A 174 -13.46 -17.02 1.52
CA THR A 174 -14.19 -17.01 0.27
C THR A 174 -13.97 -15.73 -0.54
N ASP A 175 -14.35 -15.77 -1.82
CA ASP A 175 -14.36 -14.58 -2.68
C ASP A 175 -15.26 -13.46 -2.14
N GLN A 176 -16.38 -13.82 -1.51
CA GLN A 176 -17.34 -12.90 -0.93
C GLN A 176 -16.80 -12.22 0.32
N ALA A 177 -16.19 -12.99 1.24
CA ALA A 177 -15.52 -12.44 2.42
C ALA A 177 -14.35 -11.51 2.05
N TYR A 178 -13.55 -11.89 1.06
CA TYR A 178 -12.51 -11.00 0.52
C TYR A 178 -13.12 -9.69 -0.04
N GLY A 179 -14.24 -9.78 -0.76
CA GLY A 179 -14.96 -8.61 -1.27
C GLY A 179 -15.46 -7.69 -0.16
N TYR A 180 -15.91 -8.24 0.97
CA TYR A 180 -16.34 -7.45 2.14
C TYR A 180 -15.16 -6.72 2.78
N ILE A 181 -14.03 -7.40 2.95
CA ILE A 181 -12.77 -6.81 3.46
C ILE A 181 -12.31 -5.68 2.53
N GLU A 182 -12.26 -5.94 1.22
CA GLU A 182 -11.91 -4.94 0.21
C GLU A 182 -12.88 -3.75 0.22
N GLY A 183 -14.18 -4.01 0.34
CA GLY A 183 -15.19 -2.96 0.44
C GLY A 183 -15.00 -2.05 1.65
N VAL A 184 -14.66 -2.58 2.82
CA VAL A 184 -14.41 -1.77 4.02
C VAL A 184 -13.08 -1.02 3.95
N LEU A 185 -12.01 -1.65 3.45
CA LEU A 185 -10.67 -1.04 3.43
C LEU A 185 -10.46 -0.05 2.27
N ASP A 186 -11.03 -0.30 1.08
CA ASP A 186 -10.92 0.62 -0.07
C ASP A 186 -12.01 1.72 -0.05
N MET A 187 -13.15 1.52 0.63
CA MET A 187 -14.24 2.49 0.80
C MET A 187 -14.57 2.65 2.30
N PRO A 188 -13.72 3.39 3.05
CA PRO A 188 -13.73 3.33 4.50
C PRO A 188 -14.89 4.07 5.16
N ASP A 189 -15.43 5.12 4.55
CA ASP A 189 -16.58 5.85 5.08
C ASP A 189 -17.89 5.06 4.86
N ALA A 190 -18.58 4.70 5.95
CA ALA A 190 -19.76 3.86 5.89
C ALA A 190 -20.94 4.48 5.12
N MET A 191 -21.06 5.81 5.10
CA MET A 191 -22.12 6.51 4.36
C MET A 191 -21.80 6.63 2.87
N ALA A 192 -20.52 6.69 2.52
CA ALA A 192 -20.07 6.72 1.12
C ALA A 192 -19.99 5.33 0.49
N ARG A 193 -19.74 4.28 1.30
CA ARG A 193 -19.46 2.91 0.85
C ARG A 193 -20.54 2.35 -0.08
N LEU A 194 -20.12 1.84 -1.23
CA LEU A 194 -21.01 1.18 -2.16
C LEU A 194 -21.30 -0.27 -1.76
N PRO A 195 -22.46 -0.83 -2.13
CA PRO A 195 -22.74 -2.25 -1.92
C PRO A 195 -21.73 -3.15 -2.64
N VAL A 196 -21.27 -4.20 -1.96
CA VAL A 196 -20.40 -5.22 -2.52
C VAL A 196 -21.26 -6.38 -3.00
N GLN A 197 -21.24 -6.68 -4.30
CA GLN A 197 -22.10 -7.72 -4.90
C GLN A 197 -23.60 -7.54 -4.56
N GLY A 198 -24.06 -6.29 -4.45
CA GLY A 198 -25.44 -5.96 -4.07
C GLY A 198 -25.74 -5.99 -2.56
N CYS A 199 -24.79 -6.42 -1.73
CA CYS A 199 -24.90 -6.45 -0.28
C CYS A 199 -24.34 -5.17 0.37
N LYS A 200 -25.07 -4.58 1.32
CA LYS A 200 -24.55 -3.44 2.10
C LYS A 200 -23.66 -4.00 3.21
N VAL A 201 -22.37 -3.68 3.15
CA VAL A 201 -21.38 -4.19 4.11
C VAL A 201 -21.18 -3.21 5.25
N LEU A 202 -21.32 -3.70 6.48
CA LEU A 202 -21.06 -2.96 7.71
C LEU A 202 -19.72 -3.34 8.33
N LEU A 203 -19.19 -2.43 9.17
CA LEU A 203 -18.08 -2.67 10.09
C LEU A 203 -18.60 -2.34 11.49
N SER A 204 -18.53 -3.27 12.43
CA SER A 204 -18.90 -3.07 13.83
C SER A 204 -17.71 -3.40 14.72
N PRO A 205 -17.40 -2.63 15.77
CA PRO A 205 -16.55 -3.12 16.85
C PRO A 205 -17.16 -4.40 17.45
N LEU A 206 -16.30 -5.34 17.86
CA LEU A 206 -16.77 -6.54 18.56
C LEU A 206 -17.15 -6.17 20.00
N GLN A 207 -18.42 -6.32 20.34
CA GLN A 207 -18.95 -6.03 21.67
C GLN A 207 -19.69 -7.25 22.23
N LEU A 208 -19.31 -7.67 23.43
CA LEU A 208 -19.90 -8.80 24.15
C LEU A 208 -20.95 -8.30 25.13
N LEU A 209 -22.14 -8.87 25.06
CA LEU A 209 -23.22 -8.64 26.03
C LEU A 209 -23.25 -9.80 27.02
N PRO A 210 -22.94 -9.56 28.31
CA PRO A 210 -22.98 -10.61 29.32
C PRO A 210 -24.40 -10.90 29.81
N ALA A 211 -25.37 -10.01 29.57
CA ALA A 211 -26.80 -10.23 29.81
C ALA A 211 -27.64 -9.41 28.82
N SER A 212 -28.90 -9.81 28.63
CA SER A 212 -29.86 -9.15 27.74
C SER A 212 -30.37 -7.79 28.26
N GLU A 213 -30.35 -7.58 29.58
CA GLU A 213 -30.80 -6.34 30.23
C GLU A 213 -29.84 -5.90 31.33
N GLY A 214 -29.75 -4.58 31.57
CA GLY A 214 -29.05 -4.00 32.72
C GLY A 214 -27.52 -3.95 32.66
N TRP A 215 -26.90 -4.50 31.61
CA TRP A 215 -25.44 -4.55 31.45
C TRP A 215 -24.96 -3.80 30.21
N SER A 216 -23.87 -3.04 30.36
CA SER A 216 -23.21 -2.37 29.23
C SER A 216 -22.39 -3.38 28.42
N PRO A 217 -22.35 -3.26 27.07
CA PRO A 217 -21.52 -4.14 26.24
C PRO A 217 -20.03 -3.99 26.56
N THR A 218 -19.33 -5.11 26.68
CA THR A 218 -17.87 -5.16 26.84
C THR A 218 -17.21 -5.07 25.47
N LEU A 219 -16.44 -4.02 25.23
CA LEU A 219 -15.68 -3.84 24.00
C LEU A 219 -14.46 -4.77 23.97
N VAL A 220 -14.30 -5.52 22.88
CA VAL A 220 -13.06 -6.26 22.58
C VAL A 220 -12.15 -5.34 21.76
N ILE A 221 -11.08 -4.85 22.38
CA ILE A 221 -10.19 -3.83 21.83
C ILE A 221 -9.54 -4.33 20.54
N ASN A 222 -9.53 -3.43 19.54
CA ASN A 222 -8.92 -3.65 18.23
C ASN A 222 -9.39 -4.92 17.50
N THR A 223 -10.66 -5.26 17.70
CA THR A 223 -11.33 -6.40 17.09
C THR A 223 -12.67 -5.97 16.51
N TYR A 224 -12.94 -6.35 15.28
CA TYR A 224 -14.06 -5.86 14.50
C TYR A 224 -14.79 -6.99 13.78
N LEU A 225 -16.04 -6.74 13.43
CA LEU A 225 -16.90 -7.61 12.65
C LEU A 225 -17.23 -6.92 11.34
N ILE A 226 -16.96 -7.59 10.22
CA ILE A 226 -17.38 -7.18 8.90
C ILE A 226 -18.47 -8.15 8.43
N GLY A 227 -19.64 -7.63 8.08
CA GLY A 227 -20.77 -8.48 7.74
C GLY A 227 -21.81 -7.77 6.87
N PRO A 228 -22.85 -8.51 6.47
CA PRO A 228 -24.00 -7.93 5.78
C PRO A 228 -24.83 -7.05 6.73
N ALA A 229 -25.46 -6.00 6.20
CA ALA A 229 -26.47 -5.25 6.93
C ALA A 229 -27.72 -6.11 7.21
N ASP A 230 -28.43 -5.77 8.29
CA ASP A 230 -29.59 -6.52 8.79
C ASP A 230 -30.52 -7.01 7.67
N GLN A 231 -30.95 -8.26 7.78
CA GLN A 231 -31.82 -9.01 6.85
C GLN A 231 -31.15 -9.54 5.56
N GLN A 232 -29.86 -9.27 5.31
CA GLN A 232 -29.13 -9.84 4.18
C GLN A 232 -28.29 -11.06 4.59
N SER A 233 -28.34 -12.13 3.80
CA SER A 233 -27.49 -13.32 4.02
C SER A 233 -26.09 -13.10 3.46
N GLY A 234 -25.07 -13.56 4.20
CA GLY A 234 -23.68 -13.44 3.78
C GLY A 234 -22.72 -13.81 4.92
N PRO A 235 -21.41 -13.97 4.61
CA PRO A 235 -20.41 -14.34 5.59
C PRO A 235 -20.17 -13.21 6.59
N TRP A 236 -19.81 -13.61 7.80
CA TRP A 236 -19.32 -12.71 8.85
C TRP A 236 -17.81 -12.90 8.99
N VAL A 237 -17.06 -11.81 8.96
CA VAL A 237 -15.60 -11.83 9.08
C VAL A 237 -15.22 -11.18 10.39
N LEU A 238 -14.57 -11.95 11.26
CA LEU A 238 -13.84 -11.43 12.41
C LEU A 238 -12.52 -10.84 11.90
N TYR A 239 -12.27 -9.59 12.24
CA TYR A 239 -11.07 -8.85 11.87
C TYR A 239 -10.33 -8.41 13.13
N ALA A 240 -9.22 -9.05 13.44
CA ALA A 240 -8.31 -8.65 14.53
C ALA A 240 -7.08 -7.98 13.93
N LEU A 241 -7.05 -6.65 13.96
CA LEU A 241 -5.94 -5.88 13.40
C LEU A 241 -4.65 -6.18 14.19
N MET A 242 -3.53 -6.34 13.47
CA MET A 242 -2.20 -6.60 14.03
C MET A 242 -2.12 -7.86 14.95
N HIS A 243 -2.81 -8.94 14.58
CA HIS A 243 -2.71 -10.23 15.27
C HIS A 243 -2.23 -11.33 14.33
N ASP A 244 -1.19 -12.08 14.68
CA ASP A 244 -0.53 -13.01 13.75
C ASP A 244 -1.40 -14.23 13.37
N ASP A 245 -2.12 -14.81 14.34
CA ASP A 245 -2.89 -16.05 14.09
C ASP A 245 -4.33 -15.84 13.59
N PHE A 246 -4.88 -14.62 13.72
CA PHE A 246 -6.32 -14.36 13.55
C PHE A 246 -6.63 -13.03 12.85
N VAL A 247 -5.79 -12.56 11.92
CA VAL A 247 -6.05 -11.29 11.21
C VAL A 247 -7.45 -11.28 10.60
N PHE A 248 -7.81 -12.30 9.83
CA PHE A 248 -9.18 -12.47 9.30
C PHE A 248 -9.64 -13.91 9.50
N LYS A 249 -10.84 -14.09 10.06
CA LYS A 249 -11.51 -15.39 10.16
C LYS A 249 -12.95 -15.26 9.68
N GLU A 250 -13.31 -16.08 8.68
CA GLU A 250 -14.65 -16.11 8.11
C GLU A 250 -15.54 -17.11 8.83
N TYR A 251 -16.80 -16.72 9.01
CA TYR A 251 -17.91 -17.52 9.51
C TYR A 251 -19.06 -17.46 8.51
N PRO A 252 -19.82 -18.55 8.33
CA PRO A 252 -20.94 -18.57 7.39
C PRO A 252 -22.08 -17.63 7.80
N ASP A 253 -22.29 -17.42 9.10
CA ASP A 253 -23.32 -16.54 9.66
C ASP A 253 -22.95 -16.05 11.07
N GLN A 254 -23.78 -15.15 11.62
CA GLN A 254 -23.60 -14.60 12.96
C GLN A 254 -23.72 -15.66 14.07
N ALA A 255 -24.53 -16.69 13.87
CA ALA A 255 -24.73 -17.75 14.86
C ALA A 255 -23.47 -18.64 14.99
N ALA A 256 -22.82 -18.96 13.88
CA ALA A 256 -21.56 -19.69 13.84
C ALA A 256 -20.42 -18.90 14.51
N LEU A 257 -20.34 -17.58 14.28
CA LEU A 257 -19.43 -16.70 14.99
C LEU A 257 -19.67 -16.74 16.50
N LEU A 258 -20.93 -16.60 16.92
CA LEU A 258 -21.30 -16.59 18.33
C LEU A 258 -21.01 -17.94 19.00
N GLN A 259 -21.27 -19.05 18.30
CA GLN A 259 -20.93 -20.38 18.77
C GLN A 259 -19.42 -20.51 19.01
N ASP A 260 -18.60 -20.05 18.07
CA ASP A 260 -17.14 -20.12 18.19
C ASP A 260 -16.63 -19.29 19.37
N ILE A 261 -17.17 -18.09 19.60
CA ILE A 261 -16.86 -17.27 20.80
C ILE A 261 -17.17 -18.02 22.10
N ARG A 262 -18.25 -18.82 22.11
CA ARG A 262 -18.70 -19.57 23.29
C ARG A 262 -17.93 -20.87 23.53
N THR A 263 -17.33 -21.47 22.50
CA THR A 263 -16.75 -22.82 22.60
C THR A 263 -15.24 -22.89 22.33
N SER A 264 -14.67 -21.96 21.56
CA SER A 264 -13.27 -22.01 21.15
C SER A 264 -12.35 -21.44 22.22
N VAL A 265 -11.53 -22.30 22.81
CA VAL A 265 -10.57 -21.92 23.85
C VAL A 265 -9.56 -20.89 23.35
N SER A 266 -9.05 -21.03 22.12
CA SER A 266 -8.07 -20.09 21.58
C SER A 266 -8.66 -18.70 21.32
N LEU A 267 -9.91 -18.64 20.83
CA LEU A 267 -10.61 -17.38 20.61
C LEU A 267 -10.98 -16.71 21.95
N GLN A 268 -11.37 -17.50 22.95
CA GLN A 268 -11.66 -16.99 24.30
C GLN A 268 -10.42 -16.39 24.94
N SER A 269 -9.27 -17.08 24.90
CA SER A 269 -8.01 -16.53 25.40
C SER A 269 -7.66 -15.20 24.72
N PHE A 270 -7.74 -15.16 23.39
CA PHE A 270 -7.53 -13.92 22.63
C PHE A 270 -8.48 -12.79 23.07
N ILE A 271 -9.78 -13.07 23.23
CA ILE A 271 -10.76 -12.08 23.66
C ILE A 271 -10.44 -11.58 25.08
N LEU A 272 -10.12 -12.48 26.01
CA LEU A 272 -9.80 -12.14 27.40
C LEU A 272 -8.56 -11.24 27.50
N ASP A 273 -7.63 -11.34 26.55
CA ASP A 273 -6.44 -10.50 26.46
C ASP A 273 -6.73 -9.15 25.79
N ARG A 274 -7.89 -8.99 25.17
CA ARG A 274 -8.31 -7.77 24.45
C ARG A 274 -9.43 -7.00 25.13
N ILE A 275 -9.90 -7.39 26.31
CA ILE A 275 -10.93 -6.67 27.08
C ILE A 275 -10.31 -5.92 28.27
N ASP A 276 -11.10 -5.03 28.87
CA ASP A 276 -10.72 -4.39 30.14
C ASP A 276 -10.40 -5.46 31.20
N PRO A 277 -9.23 -5.39 31.87
CA PRO A 277 -8.86 -6.33 32.92
C PRO A 277 -9.91 -6.50 34.02
N GLN A 278 -10.70 -5.46 34.33
CA GLN A 278 -11.77 -5.53 35.33
C GLN A 278 -12.91 -6.45 34.90
N MET A 279 -13.21 -6.47 33.60
CA MET A 279 -14.28 -7.30 33.02
C MET A 279 -13.87 -8.75 32.81
N ARG A 280 -12.57 -9.08 32.90
CA ARG A 280 -12.06 -10.44 32.69
C ARG A 280 -12.74 -11.46 33.61
N THR A 281 -13.01 -11.09 34.86
CA THR A 281 -13.66 -11.96 35.86
C THR A 281 -15.07 -12.43 35.46
N VAL A 282 -15.77 -11.66 34.62
CA VAL A 282 -17.11 -11.97 34.11
C VAL A 282 -17.07 -13.09 33.07
N TYR A 283 -16.00 -13.17 32.27
CA TYR A 283 -15.90 -14.05 31.09
C TYR A 283 -14.97 -15.25 31.27
N ASP A 284 -13.97 -15.14 32.14
CA ASP A 284 -12.99 -16.20 32.39
C ASP A 284 -13.63 -17.44 33.06
N ASN A 285 -12.93 -18.58 33.05
CA ASN A 285 -13.35 -19.83 33.70
C ASN A 285 -14.76 -20.32 33.31
N GLY A 286 -15.13 -20.20 32.03
CA GLY A 286 -16.44 -20.63 31.51
C GLY A 286 -17.49 -19.52 31.45
N GLY A 287 -17.13 -18.29 31.82
CA GLY A 287 -18.01 -17.12 31.78
C GLY A 287 -18.59 -16.76 30.40
N PHE A 288 -18.03 -17.28 29.30
CA PHE A 288 -18.65 -17.15 27.97
C PHE A 288 -19.97 -17.93 27.84
N MET A 289 -20.10 -19.04 28.57
CA MET A 289 -21.32 -19.85 28.62
C MET A 289 -22.20 -19.50 29.83
N GLU A 290 -21.59 -19.10 30.95
CA GLU A 290 -22.26 -18.70 32.18
C GLU A 290 -21.60 -17.45 32.80
N PRO A 291 -21.92 -16.25 32.30
CA PRO A 291 -21.29 -15.00 32.77
C PRO A 291 -21.35 -14.83 34.29
N HIS A 292 -20.22 -14.49 34.91
CA HIS A 292 -20.12 -14.29 36.35
C HIS A 292 -20.60 -12.89 36.75
N LEU A 293 -21.91 -12.69 36.77
CA LEU A 293 -22.53 -11.40 37.09
C LEU A 293 -22.57 -11.18 38.61
N PRO A 294 -21.97 -10.09 39.16
CA PRO A 294 -22.10 -9.74 40.57
C PRO A 294 -23.55 -9.40 40.93
N PHE A 295 -24.00 -9.88 42.09
CA PHE A 295 -25.33 -9.59 42.66
C PHE A 295 -25.18 -8.81 43.98
N SER A 296 -26.16 -7.96 44.30
CA SER A 296 -26.15 -7.18 45.55
C SER A 296 -26.62 -8.03 46.73
N VAL A 297 -25.87 -8.00 47.83
CA VAL A 297 -26.14 -8.80 49.05
C VAL A 297 -26.96 -8.03 50.10
N GLU A 298 -27.31 -6.77 49.82
CA GLU A 298 -28.07 -5.91 50.76
C GLU A 298 -29.55 -6.33 50.89
N SER A 299 -30.03 -7.20 50.00
CA SER A 299 -31.35 -7.83 50.00
C SER A 299 -31.17 -9.34 50.19
N SER A 300 -31.52 -9.87 51.37
CA SER A 300 -31.35 -11.30 51.71
C SER A 300 -32.28 -12.26 50.94
N PHE A 301 -33.00 -11.77 49.92
CA PHE A 301 -33.92 -12.57 49.09
C PHE A 301 -33.62 -12.51 47.57
N ASP A 302 -32.61 -11.76 47.12
CA ASP A 302 -32.20 -11.68 45.71
C ASP A 302 -30.98 -12.58 45.39
N VAL A 303 -31.06 -13.86 45.75
CA VAL A 303 -30.16 -14.87 45.15
C VAL A 303 -30.66 -15.09 43.71
N PRO A 304 -29.80 -15.00 42.67
CA PRO A 304 -30.24 -15.27 41.30
C PRO A 304 -30.66 -16.74 41.18
N TRP A 305 -31.97 -17.02 41.20
CA TRP A 305 -32.51 -18.38 41.01
C TRP A 305 -32.45 -18.85 39.56
N GLN A 306 -31.96 -18.01 38.64
CA GLN A 306 -31.85 -18.29 37.22
C GLN A 306 -30.38 -18.24 36.80
N ARG A 307 -29.95 -19.28 36.12
CA ARG A 307 -28.64 -19.34 35.46
C ARG A 307 -28.60 -18.25 34.38
N PRO A 308 -27.58 -17.37 34.37
CA PRO A 308 -27.43 -16.37 33.32
C PRO A 308 -27.39 -17.01 31.94
N ASP A 309 -28.00 -16.36 30.96
CA ASP A 309 -27.92 -16.79 29.57
C ASP A 309 -26.48 -16.67 29.05
N PRO A 310 -26.06 -17.53 28.10
CA PRO A 310 -24.74 -17.42 27.49
C PRO A 310 -24.51 -16.06 26.82
N VAL A 311 -23.26 -15.59 26.83
CA VAL A 311 -22.85 -14.31 26.23
C VAL A 311 -23.40 -14.16 24.83
N THR A 312 -23.91 -12.98 24.48
CA THR A 312 -24.36 -12.63 23.12
C THR A 312 -23.54 -11.46 22.56
N LEU A 313 -23.84 -11.04 21.32
CA LEU A 313 -23.16 -9.91 20.66
C LEU A 313 -24.07 -8.69 20.60
N ALA A 314 -23.48 -7.52 20.86
CA ALA A 314 -24.06 -6.25 20.43
C ALA A 314 -23.47 -5.89 19.06
N ILE A 315 -24.32 -5.84 18.02
CA ILE A 315 -23.94 -5.32 16.71
C ILE A 315 -24.26 -3.83 16.72
N ALA A 316 -23.21 -3.00 16.77
CA ALA A 316 -23.30 -1.56 16.73
C ALA A 316 -22.45 -1.05 15.56
N PRO A 317 -23.00 -1.02 14.33
CA PRO A 317 -22.27 -0.60 13.14
C PRO A 317 -21.66 0.79 13.31
N PHE A 318 -20.40 0.93 12.92
CA PHE A 318 -19.72 2.21 12.93
C PHE A 318 -20.01 2.98 11.63
N ASP A 319 -20.75 4.08 11.76
CA ASP A 319 -21.18 4.90 10.63
C ASP A 319 -20.13 5.92 10.13
N GLY A 320 -18.94 5.94 10.74
CA GLY A 320 -17.83 6.84 10.37
C GLY A 320 -16.82 6.23 9.39
N ASN A 321 -15.63 6.84 9.34
CA ASN A 321 -14.50 6.33 8.57
C ASN A 321 -13.83 5.14 9.28
N ALA A 322 -13.93 3.95 8.66
CA ALA A 322 -13.36 2.71 9.19
C ALA A 322 -11.87 2.85 9.58
N LEU A 323 -11.04 3.52 8.77
CA LEU A 323 -9.60 3.62 9.04
C LEU A 323 -9.29 4.45 10.29
N GLN A 324 -10.14 5.41 10.65
CA GLN A 324 -9.99 6.16 11.90
C GLN A 324 -10.28 5.29 13.12
N LEU A 325 -11.33 4.46 13.02
CA LEU A 325 -11.66 3.49 14.05
C LEU A 325 -10.51 2.47 14.22
N LEU A 326 -10.03 1.92 13.10
CA LEU A 326 -8.91 0.97 13.09
C LEU A 326 -7.63 1.59 13.66
N PHE A 327 -7.32 2.83 13.28
CA PHE A 327 -6.15 3.54 13.80
C PHE A 327 -6.23 3.73 15.31
N LYS A 328 -7.38 4.21 15.81
CA LYS A 328 -7.61 4.34 17.25
C LYS A 328 -7.43 3.01 17.97
N GLY A 329 -8.05 1.94 17.45
CA GLY A 329 -7.91 0.61 18.04
C GLY A 329 -6.47 0.09 18.01
N ALA A 330 -5.70 0.39 16.96
CA ALA A 330 -4.28 0.04 16.89
C ALA A 330 -3.46 0.74 18.00
N LEU A 331 -3.75 2.00 18.29
CA LEU A 331 -3.10 2.72 19.40
C LEU A 331 -3.57 2.18 20.77
N ASP A 332 -4.86 1.92 20.92
CA ASP A 332 -5.44 1.40 22.17
C ASP A 332 -4.90 0.00 22.49
N VAL A 333 -4.73 -0.88 21.49
CA VAL A 333 -4.15 -2.21 21.72
C VAL A 333 -2.67 -2.13 22.07
N LEU A 334 -1.91 -1.21 21.49
CA LEU A 334 -0.50 -1.03 21.86
C LEU A 334 -0.38 -0.59 23.33
N LYS A 335 -1.23 0.35 23.77
CA LYS A 335 -1.29 0.76 25.17
C LYS A 335 -1.72 -0.38 26.09
N LEU A 336 -2.72 -1.16 25.68
CA LEU A 336 -3.19 -2.32 26.45
C LEU A 336 -2.10 -3.38 26.56
N GLN A 337 -1.43 -3.72 25.46
CA GLN A 337 -0.34 -4.70 25.45
C GLN A 337 0.81 -4.24 26.34
N VAL A 338 1.21 -2.97 26.23
CA VAL A 338 2.22 -2.39 27.13
C VAL A 338 1.72 -2.43 28.56
N GLN A 339 0.46 -2.13 28.86
CA GLN A 339 -0.09 -2.21 30.21
C GLN A 339 -0.10 -3.64 30.76
N GLN A 340 -0.39 -4.66 29.94
CA GLN A 340 -0.39 -6.06 30.35
C GLN A 340 1.03 -6.64 30.46
N SER A 341 1.95 -6.15 29.64
CA SER A 341 3.36 -6.52 29.64
C SER A 341 4.23 -5.57 30.46
N SER A 342 3.64 -4.66 31.25
CA SER A 342 4.33 -3.79 32.20
C SER A 342 3.59 -3.80 33.55
N VAL A 343 4.26 -3.62 34.69
CA VAL A 343 3.68 -3.52 36.04
C VAL A 343 4.37 -2.33 36.68
N THR A 344 3.61 -1.32 37.08
CA THR A 344 4.16 -0.14 37.77
C THR A 344 4.53 -0.46 39.21
N ASN A 345 5.40 0.34 39.82
CA ASN A 345 5.79 0.15 41.22
C ASN A 345 4.60 0.25 42.20
N SER A 346 3.53 0.95 41.81
CA SER A 346 2.29 1.04 42.59
C SER A 346 1.44 -0.23 42.52
N GLU A 347 1.35 -0.86 41.34
CA GLU A 347 0.63 -2.12 41.10
C GLU A 347 1.36 -3.29 41.79
N HIS A 348 2.70 -3.30 41.76
CA HIS A 348 3.53 -4.28 42.47
C HIS A 348 3.41 -4.15 44.00
N ARG A 349 3.43 -2.93 44.55
CA ARG A 349 3.24 -2.72 46.00
C ARG A 349 1.83 -3.13 46.45
N ARG A 350 0.81 -2.94 45.60
CA ARG A 350 -0.56 -3.38 45.88
C ARG A 350 -0.70 -4.90 45.85
N SER A 351 -0.08 -5.58 44.89
CA SER A 351 -0.11 -7.04 44.82
C SER A 351 0.71 -7.70 45.94
N ALA A 352 1.87 -7.11 46.30
CA ALA A 352 2.66 -7.55 47.46
C ALA A 352 1.92 -7.33 48.79
N ALA A 353 1.24 -6.19 48.96
CA ALA A 353 0.40 -5.93 50.13
C ALA A 353 -0.80 -6.90 50.20
N GLN A 354 -1.46 -7.18 49.07
CA GLN A 354 -2.52 -8.17 48.98
C GLN A 354 -1.99 -9.58 49.31
N TYR A 355 -0.82 -9.95 48.78
CA TYR A 355 -0.16 -11.23 49.02
C TYR A 355 0.20 -11.42 50.51
N LEU A 356 0.79 -10.40 51.15
CA LEU A 356 1.07 -10.39 52.59
C LEU A 356 -0.21 -10.42 53.42
N PHE A 357 -1.28 -9.77 52.96
CA PHE A 357 -2.59 -9.82 53.61
C PHE A 357 -3.21 -11.22 53.49
N THR A 358 -3.06 -11.89 52.34
CA THR A 358 -3.48 -13.30 52.16
C THR A 358 -2.61 -14.27 52.95
N LEU A 359 -1.30 -14.07 53.07
CA LEU A 359 -0.43 -14.86 53.96
C LEU A 359 -0.81 -14.67 55.44
N GLY A 360 -1.13 -13.45 55.85
CA GLY A 360 -1.67 -13.15 57.17
C GLY A 360 -3.05 -13.78 57.41
N ALA A 361 -3.91 -13.78 56.39
CA ALA A 361 -5.21 -14.45 56.43
C ALA A 361 -5.08 -15.98 56.44
N GLU A 362 -4.13 -16.56 55.71
CA GLU A 362 -3.78 -17.98 55.71
C GLU A 362 -3.26 -18.44 57.09
N GLN A 363 -2.44 -17.62 57.75
CA GLN A 363 -1.96 -17.89 59.11
C GLN A 363 -3.09 -17.85 60.15
N ILE A 364 -4.09 -16.98 59.97
CA ILE A 364 -5.29 -16.88 60.82
C ILE A 364 -6.27 -18.02 60.51
N MET A 365 -6.37 -18.45 59.25
CA MET A 365 -7.22 -19.56 58.79
C MET A 365 -6.66 -20.94 59.17
N ALA A 366 -5.33 -21.06 59.32
CA ALA A 366 -4.66 -22.27 59.81
C ALA A 366 -4.95 -22.57 61.30
N LEU A 367 -5.57 -21.64 62.04
CA LEU A 367 -6.02 -21.81 63.42
C LEU A 367 -7.48 -22.29 63.52
N LEU A 368 -8.19 -22.49 62.40
CA LEU A 368 -9.56 -23.00 62.37
C LEU A 368 -9.61 -24.55 62.36
N PRO A 369 -10.42 -25.22 63.21
CA PRO A 369 -10.38 -26.68 63.31
C PRO A 369 -11.10 -27.38 62.14
N GLY A 370 -10.41 -28.35 61.51
CA GLY A 370 -11.04 -29.50 60.84
C GLY A 370 -11.69 -29.25 59.47
N ARG A 371 -11.21 -29.98 58.45
CA ARG A 371 -11.80 -30.17 57.10
C ARG A 371 -11.92 -28.98 56.15
N LEU A 372 -11.77 -27.73 56.60
CA LEU A 372 -11.74 -26.56 55.70
C LEU A 372 -10.37 -26.32 55.02
N GLY A 373 -9.27 -26.79 55.60
CA GLY A 373 -7.92 -26.67 55.02
C GLY A 373 -7.69 -27.49 53.74
N ALA A 374 -8.55 -28.48 53.44
CA ALA A 374 -8.43 -29.31 52.24
C ALA A 374 -8.88 -28.58 50.96
N LEU A 375 -9.63 -27.49 51.07
CA LEU A 375 -10.10 -26.71 49.91
C LEU A 375 -9.05 -25.72 49.38
N VAL A 376 -8.05 -25.36 50.19
CA VAL A 376 -6.96 -24.44 49.80
C VAL A 376 -5.91 -25.12 48.94
N GLY A 377 -5.66 -26.42 49.14
CA GLY A 377 -4.71 -27.20 48.35
C GLY A 377 -5.11 -27.41 46.88
N ILE A 378 -6.40 -27.25 46.55
CA ILE A 378 -6.91 -27.39 45.18
C ILE A 378 -6.72 -26.07 44.39
N LEU A 379 -6.78 -24.92 45.06
CA LEU A 379 -6.60 -23.61 44.42
C LEU A 379 -5.13 -23.24 44.14
N GLN A 380 -4.16 -23.84 44.86
CA GLN A 380 -2.73 -23.64 44.60
C GLN A 380 -2.16 -24.47 43.43
N SER A 381 -2.91 -25.45 42.92
CA SER A 381 -2.45 -26.35 41.84
C SER A 381 -2.56 -25.74 40.44
N GLN A 382 -3.30 -24.64 40.25
CA GLN A 382 -3.55 -24.05 38.94
C GLN A 382 -2.49 -23.00 38.52
N THR A 383 -1.68 -22.52 39.45
CA THR A 383 -0.74 -21.42 39.20
C THR A 383 0.65 -21.85 38.70
N LEU A 384 0.88 -23.15 38.52
CA LEU A 384 2.20 -23.72 38.13
C LEU A 384 2.28 -24.21 36.67
N PHE A 385 1.33 -23.84 35.80
CA PHE A 385 1.31 -24.30 34.39
C PHE A 385 1.66 -23.21 33.34
N ASN A 386 2.03 -22.00 33.76
CA ASN A 386 2.24 -20.86 32.84
C ASN A 386 3.70 -20.43 32.61
N SER A 387 4.69 -21.26 32.92
CA SER A 387 6.12 -20.92 32.77
C SER A 387 6.79 -21.55 31.53
N SER A 388 6.13 -21.57 30.36
CA SER A 388 6.74 -22.16 29.14
C SER A 388 6.51 -21.38 27.82
N LEU A 389 6.06 -20.14 27.84
CA LEU A 389 5.77 -19.40 26.60
C LEU A 389 6.33 -17.97 26.56
N VAL A 390 7.60 -17.79 26.93
CA VAL A 390 8.34 -16.56 26.64
C VAL A 390 9.65 -16.92 25.94
N ALA A 391 9.54 -17.14 24.63
CA ALA A 391 10.64 -17.15 23.68
C ALA A 391 10.07 -16.89 22.27
N ALA A 392 9.45 -15.72 22.07
CA ALA A 392 8.95 -15.29 20.78
C ALA A 392 8.94 -13.75 20.73
N GLY A 393 10.15 -13.18 20.82
CA GLY A 393 10.34 -11.74 20.97
C GLY A 393 11.38 -11.16 20.01
N GLU A 394 11.50 -11.68 18.79
CA GLU A 394 12.27 -11.00 17.75
C GLU A 394 11.34 -10.56 16.62
N GLN A 395 10.70 -9.40 16.81
CA GLN A 395 9.93 -8.71 15.78
C GLN A 395 10.82 -8.18 14.65
N ARG A 396 11.37 -9.08 13.83
CA ARG A 396 12.09 -8.75 12.60
C ARG A 396 11.12 -8.80 11.42
N TRP A 397 10.32 -7.75 11.28
CA TRP A 397 9.36 -7.55 10.18
C TRP A 397 9.97 -7.80 8.79
N GLY A 398 11.25 -7.47 8.59
CA GLY A 398 11.97 -7.73 7.32
C GLY A 398 12.20 -9.21 6.98
N LYS A 399 12.30 -10.09 7.99
CA LYS A 399 12.50 -11.53 7.80
C LYS A 399 11.18 -12.24 7.52
N ALA A 400 10.11 -11.93 8.27
CA ALA A 400 8.77 -12.46 8.03
C ALA A 400 8.21 -12.09 6.64
N ILE A 401 8.53 -10.89 6.14
CA ILE A 401 8.17 -10.46 4.77
C ILE A 401 8.95 -11.25 3.71
N SER A 402 10.24 -11.49 3.95
CA SER A 402 11.08 -12.29 3.04
C SER A 402 10.65 -13.76 3.03
N GLU A 403 10.28 -14.32 4.18
CA GLU A 403 9.75 -15.67 4.33
C GLU A 403 8.33 -15.81 3.74
N PHE A 404 7.48 -14.78 3.84
CA PHE A 404 6.17 -14.75 3.19
C PHE A 404 6.27 -14.63 1.66
N ILE A 405 7.17 -13.78 1.13
CA ILE A 405 7.43 -13.67 -0.32
C ILE A 405 8.07 -14.96 -0.85
N ALA A 406 8.96 -15.59 -0.09
CA ALA A 406 9.53 -16.89 -0.42
C ALA A 406 8.46 -17.99 -0.41
N ALA A 407 7.60 -18.06 0.61
CA ALA A 407 6.50 -19.01 0.71
C ALA A 407 5.47 -18.84 -0.43
N LEU A 408 5.14 -17.59 -0.79
CA LEU A 408 4.28 -17.28 -1.92
C LEU A 408 4.91 -17.69 -3.26
N SER A 409 6.22 -17.49 -3.41
CA SER A 409 6.98 -17.90 -4.60
C SER A 409 7.06 -19.42 -4.75
N VAL A 410 7.20 -20.14 -3.63
CA VAL A 410 7.17 -21.62 -3.57
C VAL A 410 5.77 -22.13 -3.88
N MET A 411 4.70 -21.51 -3.38
CA MET A 411 3.31 -21.88 -3.69
C MET A 411 2.93 -21.65 -5.17
N ILE A 412 3.38 -20.54 -5.76
CA ILE A 412 3.19 -20.25 -7.19
C ILE A 412 3.97 -21.26 -8.03
N SER A 413 5.19 -21.61 -7.63
CA SER A 413 6.02 -22.63 -8.30
C SER A 413 5.43 -24.05 -8.16
N ALA A 414 4.84 -24.39 -7.01
CA ALA A 414 4.18 -25.67 -6.79
C ALA A 414 2.89 -25.82 -7.62
N ARG A 415 2.14 -24.73 -7.83
CA ARG A 415 0.97 -24.72 -8.75
C ARG A 415 1.36 -24.80 -10.22
N LEU A 416 2.51 -24.24 -10.62
CA LEU A 416 3.04 -24.36 -11.97
C LEU A 416 3.62 -25.78 -12.22
N ASN A 417 4.25 -26.39 -11.21
CA ASN A 417 4.79 -27.76 -11.31
C ASN A 417 3.72 -28.86 -11.25
N LEU A 418 2.56 -28.62 -10.64
CA LEU A 418 1.43 -29.57 -10.67
C LEU A 418 0.78 -29.69 -12.06
N GLN A 419 1.00 -28.75 -12.98
CA GLN A 419 0.62 -28.89 -14.40
C GLN A 419 1.69 -29.60 -15.25
N VAL A 420 2.90 -29.79 -14.72
CA VAL A 420 4.01 -30.49 -15.39
C VAL A 420 4.18 -31.93 -14.88
N LEU A 421 3.58 -32.28 -13.72
CA LEU A 421 3.76 -33.58 -13.07
C LEU A 421 2.59 -34.58 -13.23
N SER A 422 1.63 -34.32 -14.12
CA SER A 422 0.62 -35.33 -14.53
C SER A 422 1.00 -36.12 -15.79
N GLY A 423 2.29 -36.16 -16.14
CA GLY A 423 2.83 -37.06 -17.17
C GLY A 423 3.63 -38.18 -16.51
N GLN A 424 3.05 -39.37 -16.36
CA GLN A 424 3.82 -40.56 -16.01
C GLN A 424 4.67 -41.05 -17.20
N PRO A 425 5.81 -41.72 -16.95
CA PRO A 425 6.83 -42.01 -17.94
C PRO A 425 6.63 -43.39 -18.59
N SER A 426 6.84 -43.49 -19.90
CA SER A 426 7.05 -44.79 -20.57
C SER A 426 7.93 -44.65 -21.81
N GLU A 427 9.10 -45.28 -21.69
CA GLU A 427 9.90 -46.07 -22.66
C GLU A 427 9.90 -45.76 -24.17
N GLU A 428 11.13 -45.81 -24.70
CA GLU A 428 11.55 -45.76 -26.10
C GLU A 428 10.96 -46.90 -26.95
N VAL A 429 10.30 -46.58 -28.07
CA VAL A 429 10.28 -47.43 -29.29
C VAL A 429 10.20 -46.54 -30.55
N GLN A 430 10.98 -46.93 -31.56
CA GLN A 430 11.08 -46.37 -32.91
C GLN A 430 9.77 -46.52 -33.74
N GLY A 431 9.54 -45.55 -34.64
CA GLY A 431 9.06 -45.85 -35.99
C GLY A 431 7.62 -45.47 -36.37
N SER A 432 7.55 -44.78 -37.51
CA SER A 432 6.47 -44.69 -38.51
C SER A 432 5.35 -43.64 -38.39
N GLU A 433 5.25 -42.89 -39.49
CA GLU A 433 4.10 -42.13 -39.96
C GLU A 433 2.82 -42.99 -40.01
N ALA A 434 1.71 -42.45 -39.54
CA ALA A 434 0.41 -42.56 -40.21
C ALA A 434 -0.58 -41.54 -39.64
N ILE A 435 -1.18 -40.80 -40.57
CA ILE A 435 -2.37 -39.97 -40.41
C ILE A 435 -3.52 -40.84 -39.89
N LEU A 436 -4.37 -40.32 -38.99
CA LEU A 436 -5.83 -40.24 -39.13
C LEU A 436 -6.51 -39.68 -37.87
N ALA A 437 -7.26 -38.59 -38.11
CA ALA A 437 -8.49 -38.13 -37.47
C ALA A 437 -8.83 -38.58 -36.04
N GLU A 438 -9.00 -37.60 -35.15
CA GLU A 438 -9.78 -37.72 -33.92
C GLU A 438 -10.79 -36.56 -33.79
N PRO A 439 -11.88 -36.76 -33.03
CA PRO A 439 -13.23 -36.47 -33.50
C PRO A 439 -13.79 -35.15 -33.00
N PHE A 440 -14.75 -34.62 -33.76
CA PHE A 440 -15.71 -33.64 -33.28
C PHE A 440 -16.48 -34.20 -32.07
N VAL A 441 -16.15 -33.74 -30.87
CA VAL A 441 -17.06 -33.75 -29.72
C VAL A 441 -17.65 -32.36 -29.60
N LYS A 442 -18.95 -32.25 -29.86
CA LYS A 442 -19.77 -31.09 -29.50
C LYS A 442 -19.70 -30.93 -27.98
N VAL A 443 -19.07 -29.84 -27.54
CA VAL A 443 -19.26 -29.35 -26.17
C VAL A 443 -20.52 -28.49 -26.21
N GLU A 444 -21.59 -28.99 -25.59
CA GLU A 444 -22.78 -28.22 -25.23
C GLU A 444 -22.39 -27.05 -24.33
N ASP A 445 -23.09 -25.94 -24.51
CA ASP A 445 -22.94 -24.67 -23.79
C ASP A 445 -22.95 -24.87 -22.27
N ILE A 446 -21.76 -24.83 -21.65
CA ILE A 446 -21.60 -24.58 -20.22
C ILE A 446 -20.96 -23.20 -20.10
N PRO A 447 -21.68 -22.16 -19.63
CA PRO A 447 -21.15 -20.81 -19.50
C PRO A 447 -20.21 -20.74 -18.28
N TYR A 448 -18.95 -21.14 -18.45
CA TYR A 448 -17.90 -20.86 -17.48
C TYR A 448 -17.33 -19.47 -17.77
N SER A 449 -18.05 -18.44 -17.31
CA SER A 449 -17.45 -17.12 -17.07
C SER A 449 -16.75 -17.21 -15.71
N PRO A 450 -15.43 -16.98 -15.59
CA PRO A 450 -14.96 -16.41 -14.34
C PRO A 450 -15.62 -15.04 -14.26
N GLU A 451 -16.68 -14.93 -13.45
CA GLU A 451 -17.31 -13.65 -13.12
C GLU A 451 -16.32 -12.79 -12.34
N PHE A 452 -15.37 -12.23 -13.08
CA PHE A 452 -14.75 -10.97 -12.75
C PHE A 452 -15.85 -9.93 -12.91
N SER A 453 -16.54 -9.61 -11.82
CA SER A 453 -17.65 -8.66 -11.84
C SER A 453 -17.13 -7.27 -12.22
N TRP A 454 -17.23 -6.96 -13.52
CA TRP A 454 -17.13 -5.63 -14.11
C TRP A 454 -18.46 -4.86 -13.98
N SER A 455 -19.24 -5.09 -12.92
CA SER A 455 -20.50 -4.37 -12.75
C SER A 455 -20.25 -2.96 -12.20
N SER A 456 -20.26 -2.00 -13.13
CA SER A 456 -20.39 -0.56 -12.92
C SER A 456 -19.28 0.15 -12.13
N ASN A 457 -18.20 0.54 -12.80
CA ASN A 457 -17.84 1.97 -12.87
C ASN A 457 -16.73 2.20 -13.90
N SER A 458 -17.08 3.03 -14.88
CA SER A 458 -16.28 3.49 -16.02
C SER A 458 -15.16 4.43 -15.58
N LEU A 459 -14.23 3.94 -14.77
CA LEU A 459 -12.97 4.63 -14.51
C LEU A 459 -11.81 3.73 -14.96
N THR A 460 -11.00 4.21 -15.91
CA THR A 460 -9.70 3.59 -16.17
C THR A 460 -8.88 3.59 -14.88
N GLN A 461 -8.00 2.59 -14.69
CA GLN A 461 -7.14 2.50 -13.49
C GLN A 461 -6.40 3.82 -13.20
N GLN A 462 -6.06 4.57 -14.25
CA GLN A 462 -5.44 5.91 -14.19
C GLN A 462 -6.33 6.97 -13.50
N ILE A 463 -7.67 6.93 -13.65
CA ILE A 463 -8.60 7.87 -12.99
C ILE A 463 -8.76 7.54 -11.52
N ARG A 464 -8.91 6.25 -11.19
CA ARG A 464 -8.99 5.79 -9.79
C ARG A 464 -7.72 6.09 -9.00
N ILE A 465 -6.64 6.33 -9.70
CA ILE A 465 -5.33 6.63 -9.16
C ILE A 465 -5.19 8.14 -8.87
N ARG A 466 -5.45 9.01 -9.86
CA ARG A 466 -5.44 10.47 -9.67
C ARG A 466 -6.43 10.94 -8.61
N LEU A 467 -7.55 10.26 -8.48
CA LEU A 467 -8.55 10.60 -7.47
C LEU A 467 -8.08 10.35 -6.04
N ARG A 468 -7.20 9.37 -5.80
CA ARG A 468 -6.77 9.07 -4.43
C ARG A 468 -6.01 10.22 -3.77
N GLU A 469 -5.31 11.03 -4.55
CA GLU A 469 -4.66 12.24 -4.02
C GLU A 469 -5.67 13.19 -3.40
N PHE A 470 -6.90 13.22 -3.89
CA PHE A 470 -7.97 14.08 -3.39
C PHE A 470 -8.86 13.43 -2.32
N GLU A 471 -8.63 12.15 -2.02
CA GLU A 471 -9.47 11.40 -1.08
C GLU A 471 -9.26 11.89 0.36
N VAL A 472 -10.36 12.26 1.00
CA VAL A 472 -10.36 12.80 2.37
C VAL A 472 -10.61 11.63 3.34
N ASN A 473 -9.55 11.24 4.05
CA ASN A 473 -9.58 10.12 5.01
C ASN A 473 -9.60 10.58 6.48
N ASP A 474 -9.35 11.87 6.71
CA ASP A 474 -9.29 12.51 8.03
C ASP A 474 -10.66 13.00 8.55
N ILE A 475 -11.74 12.79 7.78
CA ILE A 475 -13.09 13.22 8.14
C ILE A 475 -14.07 12.04 8.03
N SER A 476 -14.99 11.98 9.00
CA SER A 476 -16.15 11.07 8.97
C SER A 476 -17.39 11.85 8.55
N VAL A 477 -18.02 11.44 7.44
CA VAL A 477 -19.12 12.18 6.81
C VAL A 477 -20.35 12.32 7.71
N ASN A 478 -20.58 11.36 8.60
CA ASN A 478 -21.67 11.38 9.57
C ASN A 478 -21.61 12.55 10.57
N THR A 479 -20.45 13.19 10.75
CA THR A 479 -20.28 14.35 11.64
C THR A 479 -20.63 15.69 10.98
N LEU A 480 -20.91 15.69 9.68
CA LEU A 480 -21.13 16.89 8.86
C LEU A 480 -22.62 17.14 8.61
N GLN A 481 -23.00 18.41 8.40
CA GLN A 481 -24.38 18.76 8.09
C GLN A 481 -24.70 18.39 6.63
N ARG A 482 -25.66 17.49 6.44
CA ARG A 482 -26.11 17.10 5.10
C ARG A 482 -26.99 18.18 4.46
N ASP A 483 -26.63 18.56 3.24
CA ASP A 483 -27.45 19.35 2.33
C ASP A 483 -28.21 18.39 1.39
N GLU A 484 -29.51 18.26 1.59
CA GLU A 484 -30.37 17.36 0.81
C GLU A 484 -30.56 17.83 -0.64
N LEU A 485 -30.42 19.13 -0.94
CA LEU A 485 -30.63 19.66 -2.28
C LEU A 485 -29.48 19.33 -3.22
N LEU A 486 -28.24 19.34 -2.69
CA LEU A 486 -27.03 19.09 -3.46
C LEU A 486 -26.40 17.71 -3.16
N ASN A 487 -26.96 16.94 -2.22
CA ASN A 487 -26.35 15.73 -1.67
C ASN A 487 -24.87 15.94 -1.29
N THR A 488 -24.59 17.06 -0.62
CA THR A 488 -23.26 17.42 -0.12
C THR A 488 -23.25 17.47 1.41
N TYR A 489 -22.08 17.39 2.01
CA TYR A 489 -21.86 17.42 3.44
C TYR A 489 -21.02 18.64 3.80
N ASN A 490 -21.56 19.53 4.62
CA ASN A 490 -20.97 20.83 4.92
C ASN A 490 -20.31 20.80 6.31
N ASP A 491 -19.05 21.22 6.37
CA ASP A 491 -18.34 21.53 7.60
C ASP A 491 -18.62 22.99 7.97
N ALA A 492 -19.47 23.19 8.99
CA ALA A 492 -19.86 24.51 9.46
C ALA A 492 -18.72 25.29 10.12
N VAL A 493 -17.67 24.61 10.59
CA VAL A 493 -16.53 25.23 11.30
C VAL A 493 -15.48 25.71 10.31
N LYS A 494 -15.15 24.89 9.30
CA LYS A 494 -14.12 25.22 8.29
C LYS A 494 -14.68 25.81 6.99
N GLY A 495 -16.01 25.83 6.83
CA GLY A 495 -16.68 26.32 5.61
C GLY A 495 -16.41 25.46 4.36
N ARG A 496 -16.01 24.20 4.54
CA ARG A 496 -15.66 23.26 3.45
C ARG A 496 -16.87 22.38 3.13
N ARG A 497 -16.99 21.96 1.87
CA ARG A 497 -18.05 21.03 1.41
C ARG A 497 -17.43 19.72 0.98
N TYR A 498 -18.12 18.62 1.21
CA TYR A 498 -17.69 17.26 0.90
C TYR A 498 -18.79 16.49 0.17
N ALA A 499 -18.42 15.49 -0.62
CA ALA A 499 -19.36 14.59 -1.27
C ALA A 499 -18.81 13.17 -1.38
N ALA A 500 -19.71 12.20 -1.35
CA ALA A 500 -19.41 10.80 -1.64
C ALA A 500 -19.44 10.57 -3.16
N VAL A 501 -18.31 10.14 -3.72
CA VAL A 501 -18.15 9.83 -5.15
C VAL A 501 -17.54 8.44 -5.28
N ASP A 502 -18.26 7.52 -5.94
CA ASP A 502 -17.82 6.14 -6.19
C ASP A 502 -17.26 5.40 -4.95
N GLY A 503 -17.89 5.57 -3.78
CA GLY A 503 -17.48 4.89 -2.55
C GLY A 503 -16.51 5.66 -1.66
N LYS A 504 -15.99 6.81 -2.12
CA LYS A 504 -14.94 7.59 -1.46
C LYS A 504 -15.38 9.02 -1.22
N VAL A 505 -14.77 9.68 -0.24
CA VAL A 505 -15.15 11.03 0.19
C VAL A 505 -14.16 12.05 -0.37
N TYR A 506 -14.68 13.12 -0.96
CA TYR A 506 -13.88 14.18 -1.57
C TYR A 506 -14.38 15.55 -1.13
N GLN A 507 -13.46 16.51 -0.96
CA GLN A 507 -13.83 17.91 -0.78
C GLN A 507 -14.25 18.50 -2.12
N LEU A 508 -15.36 19.24 -2.13
CA LEU A 508 -15.91 19.92 -3.30
C LEU A 508 -15.78 21.43 -3.21
N LYS A 509 -15.50 22.05 -4.35
CA LYS A 509 -15.59 23.50 -4.55
C LYS A 509 -16.41 23.81 -5.80
N ARG A 510 -17.27 24.82 -5.71
CA ARG A 510 -18.03 25.33 -6.85
C ARG A 510 -17.29 26.51 -7.46
N ASP A 511 -17.05 26.45 -8.77
CA ASP A 511 -16.55 27.58 -9.57
C ASP A 511 -17.55 27.93 -10.69
N ARG A 512 -17.23 28.91 -11.54
CA ARG A 512 -18.06 29.34 -12.68
C ARG A 512 -18.32 28.23 -13.70
N ASP A 513 -17.46 27.21 -13.73
CA ASP A 513 -17.48 26.10 -14.69
C ASP A 513 -18.10 24.80 -14.14
N GLY A 514 -18.56 24.77 -12.88
CA GLY A 514 -19.20 23.59 -12.26
C GLY A 514 -18.68 23.22 -10.87
N TRP A 515 -18.87 21.96 -10.48
CA TRP A 515 -18.39 21.40 -9.22
C TRP A 515 -17.12 20.57 -9.44
N PHE A 516 -16.10 20.83 -8.64
CA PHE A 516 -14.79 20.18 -8.74
C PHE A 516 -14.38 19.57 -7.41
N ILE A 517 -13.68 18.45 -7.48
CA ILE A 517 -12.95 17.90 -6.34
C ILE A 517 -11.73 18.80 -6.07
N VAL A 518 -11.40 19.09 -4.82
CA VAL A 518 -10.26 19.95 -4.44
C VAL A 518 -9.58 19.40 -3.21
N ARG A 519 -8.26 19.47 -3.12
CA ARG A 519 -7.49 19.20 -1.89
C ARG A 519 -6.29 20.13 -1.80
N ASP A 520 -6.05 20.71 -0.63
CA ASP A 520 -4.88 21.57 -0.33
C ASP A 520 -4.61 22.67 -1.38
N GLY A 521 -5.68 23.21 -1.99
CA GLY A 521 -5.60 24.25 -3.02
C GLY A 521 -5.41 23.74 -4.45
N VAL A 522 -5.14 22.45 -4.64
CA VAL A 522 -5.07 21.79 -5.94
C VAL A 522 -6.48 21.40 -6.39
N MET A 523 -6.83 21.74 -7.62
CA MET A 523 -8.12 21.41 -8.22
C MET A 523 -8.03 20.08 -8.96
N GLY A 524 -8.90 19.15 -8.58
CA GLY A 524 -9.07 17.83 -9.17
C GLY A 524 -10.18 17.80 -10.23
N PRO A 525 -10.54 16.60 -10.71
CA PRO A 525 -11.51 16.42 -11.80
C PRO A 525 -12.92 16.90 -11.42
N SER A 526 -13.73 17.25 -12.42
CA SER A 526 -15.12 17.68 -12.18
C SER A 526 -16.04 16.51 -11.83
N VAL A 527 -17.07 16.85 -11.07
CA VAL A 527 -18.11 15.92 -10.62
C VAL A 527 -19.48 16.45 -10.99
N ARG A 528 -20.41 15.54 -11.27
CA ARG A 528 -21.80 15.85 -11.57
C ARG A 528 -22.74 14.92 -10.82
N LEU A 529 -23.95 15.40 -10.56
CA LEU A 529 -25.02 14.56 -10.06
C LEU A 529 -25.57 13.69 -11.21
N ASP A 530 -25.71 12.39 -10.98
CA ASP A 530 -26.40 11.48 -11.90
C ASP A 530 -27.93 11.58 -11.77
N THR A 531 -28.67 10.81 -12.58
CA THR A 531 -30.14 10.78 -12.55
C THR A 531 -30.72 10.35 -11.20
N ASN A 532 -29.91 9.72 -10.35
CA ASN A 532 -30.29 9.27 -9.02
C ASN A 532 -29.74 10.22 -7.93
N GLN A 533 -29.35 11.45 -8.32
CA GLN A 533 -28.73 12.46 -7.47
C GLN A 533 -27.49 11.98 -6.70
N ARG A 534 -26.72 11.05 -7.26
CA ARG A 534 -25.42 10.65 -6.70
C ARG A 534 -24.30 11.38 -7.44
N TRP A 535 -23.35 11.90 -6.68
CA TRP A 535 -22.16 12.48 -7.28
C TRP A 535 -21.35 11.39 -7.98
N LYS A 536 -21.12 11.59 -9.27
CA LYS A 536 -20.26 10.77 -10.11
C LYS A 536 -19.22 11.64 -10.77
N LEU A 537 -18.08 11.02 -11.05
CA LEU A 537 -17.04 11.63 -11.84
C LEU A 537 -17.54 11.87 -13.25
N ASN A 538 -17.19 13.03 -13.80
CA ASN A 538 -17.55 13.37 -15.15
C ASN A 538 -16.55 12.72 -16.14
N VAL A 539 -16.64 11.39 -16.30
CA VAL A 539 -15.62 10.56 -16.98
C VAL A 539 -15.64 10.63 -18.52
N GLN A 540 -16.29 11.63 -19.13
CA GLN A 540 -16.23 11.75 -20.59
C GLN A 540 -14.88 12.29 -21.08
N ALA A 541 -13.94 12.67 -20.19
CA ALA A 541 -12.55 12.89 -20.59
C ALA A 541 -11.67 11.70 -20.33
N GLY A 542 -11.15 11.17 -21.43
CA GLY A 542 -9.91 10.43 -21.43
C GLY A 542 -8.83 11.20 -20.69
N LEU A 543 -8.22 10.53 -19.71
CA LEU A 543 -7.12 11.08 -18.96
C LEU A 543 -5.84 11.10 -19.78
N LYS A 544 -5.20 12.25 -19.72
CA LYS A 544 -3.87 12.52 -20.23
C LYS A 544 -2.81 11.87 -19.33
N GLY A 545 -1.88 11.14 -19.96
CA GLY A 545 -0.65 10.67 -19.35
C GLY A 545 0.14 11.81 -18.71
N GLY A 546 0.76 11.52 -17.57
CA GLY A 546 1.32 12.48 -16.63
C GLY A 546 2.58 13.25 -17.04
N GLY A 547 2.92 13.36 -18.34
CA GLY A 547 4.14 14.04 -18.79
C GLY A 547 4.09 15.58 -18.69
N GLY A 548 2.91 16.18 -18.92
CA GLY A 548 2.79 17.64 -19.02
C GLY A 548 2.85 18.44 -17.69
N VAL A 549 2.69 17.78 -16.55
CA VAL A 549 2.72 18.44 -15.22
C VAL A 549 4.13 18.38 -14.59
N VAL A 550 4.96 17.43 -15.01
CA VAL A 550 6.27 17.15 -14.39
C VAL A 550 7.37 18.12 -14.86
N THR A 551 7.18 18.79 -16.00
CA THR A 551 8.18 19.72 -16.57
C THR A 551 8.15 21.13 -15.96
N HIS A 552 7.29 21.41 -14.98
CA HIS A 552 7.17 22.73 -14.36
C HIS A 552 7.29 22.71 -12.85
N ILE A 553 8.53 22.71 -12.36
CA ILE A 553 8.85 23.12 -11.00
C ILE A 553 10.12 23.99 -11.05
N GLU A 554 9.93 25.31 -11.05
CA GLU A 554 11.01 26.27 -10.89
C GLU A 554 11.26 26.48 -9.38
N ASN A 555 12.54 26.27 -8.96
CA ASN A 555 13.17 26.62 -7.68
C ASN A 555 13.33 25.58 -6.53
N ASN A 556 13.36 24.26 -6.80
CA ASN A 556 13.83 23.25 -5.82
C ASN A 556 14.92 22.34 -6.42
N THR A 557 15.68 21.62 -5.59
CA THR A 557 16.74 20.72 -6.08
C THR A 557 16.13 19.52 -6.84
N VAL A 558 16.71 19.11 -7.98
CA VAL A 558 16.13 18.07 -8.86
C VAL A 558 15.85 16.75 -8.12
N ASN A 559 16.63 16.41 -7.09
CA ASN A 559 16.42 15.19 -6.32
C ASN A 559 15.14 15.24 -5.47
N GLU A 560 14.77 16.40 -4.91
CA GLU A 560 13.50 16.57 -4.19
C GLU A 560 12.31 16.39 -5.14
N LEU A 561 12.41 16.90 -6.37
CA LEU A 561 11.38 16.74 -7.40
C LEU A 561 11.21 15.27 -7.82
N VAL A 562 12.32 14.55 -7.95
CA VAL A 562 12.30 13.11 -8.24
C VAL A 562 11.58 12.37 -7.11
N ASP A 563 11.86 12.72 -5.86
CA ASP A 563 11.23 12.10 -4.70
C ASP A 563 9.73 12.37 -4.63
N ASP A 564 9.20 13.45 -5.21
CA ASP A 564 7.74 13.67 -5.31
C ASP A 564 7.07 12.76 -6.36
N ILE A 565 7.78 12.39 -7.42
CA ILE A 565 7.22 11.70 -8.59
C ILE A 565 7.45 10.18 -8.54
N MET A 566 8.60 9.74 -8.06
CA MET A 566 8.96 8.32 -8.03
C MET A 566 9.80 7.96 -6.80
N VAL A 567 9.71 6.69 -6.39
CA VAL A 567 10.67 6.06 -5.48
C VAL A 567 11.80 5.50 -6.33
N VAL A 568 13.02 5.99 -6.14
CA VAL A 568 14.19 5.52 -6.88
C VAL A 568 14.63 4.15 -6.38
N ASN A 569 14.76 3.20 -7.31
CA ASN A 569 15.19 1.83 -7.04
C ASN A 569 16.68 1.59 -7.32
N ALA A 570 17.21 2.17 -8.39
CA ALA A 570 18.63 2.09 -8.74
C ALA A 570 19.05 3.25 -9.65
N ARG A 571 20.33 3.65 -9.57
CA ARG A 571 20.93 4.75 -10.32
C ARG A 571 22.11 4.25 -11.16
N GLY A 572 22.08 4.57 -12.45
CA GLY A 572 23.07 4.17 -13.42
C GLY A 572 22.98 2.69 -13.82
N MET A 573 23.46 2.39 -15.03
CA MET A 573 23.38 1.03 -15.58
C MET A 573 24.15 0.00 -14.76
N SER A 574 25.22 0.39 -14.07
CA SER A 574 25.99 -0.52 -13.21
C SER A 574 25.13 -1.08 -12.06
N GLU A 575 24.44 -0.21 -11.32
CA GLU A 575 23.55 -0.63 -10.21
C GLU A 575 22.31 -1.35 -10.74
N ILE A 576 21.70 -0.85 -11.81
CA ILE A 576 20.52 -1.47 -12.45
C ILE A 576 20.85 -2.89 -12.90
N ARG A 577 22.02 -3.12 -13.49
CA ARG A 577 22.44 -4.45 -13.95
C ARG A 577 22.69 -5.40 -12.79
N GLN A 578 23.24 -4.91 -11.69
CA GLN A 578 23.50 -5.72 -10.50
C GLN A 578 22.20 -6.16 -9.81
N SER A 579 21.26 -5.23 -9.62
CA SER A 579 20.04 -5.44 -8.83
C SER A 579 18.82 -5.86 -9.66
N TYR A 580 18.76 -5.48 -10.94
CA TYR A 580 17.59 -5.61 -11.83
C TYR A 580 17.99 -6.03 -13.26
N ARG A 581 18.56 -7.24 -13.41
CA ARG A 581 19.09 -7.76 -14.69
C ARG A 581 18.11 -7.64 -15.87
N GLU A 582 16.82 -7.98 -15.67
CA GLU A 582 15.81 -7.89 -16.73
C GLU A 582 15.53 -6.44 -17.15
N MET A 583 15.56 -5.49 -16.22
CA MET A 583 15.39 -4.07 -16.51
C MET A 583 16.58 -3.54 -17.30
N ALA A 584 17.81 -3.92 -16.94
CA ALA A 584 19.01 -3.58 -17.70
C ALA A 584 18.92 -4.10 -19.14
N GLN A 585 18.53 -5.36 -19.34
CA GLN A 585 18.33 -5.94 -20.67
C GLN A 585 17.23 -5.19 -21.44
N ALA A 586 16.12 -4.83 -20.79
CA ALA A 586 15.04 -4.09 -21.43
C ALA A 586 15.47 -2.67 -21.87
N ILE A 587 16.32 -2.00 -21.11
CA ILE A 587 16.93 -0.71 -21.47
C ILE A 587 17.84 -0.89 -22.68
N GLU A 588 18.73 -1.89 -22.67
CA GLU A 588 19.61 -2.21 -23.80
C GLU A 588 18.83 -2.49 -25.08
N GLU A 589 17.80 -3.34 -25.00
CA GLU A 589 16.96 -3.66 -26.15
C GLU A 589 16.22 -2.44 -26.70
N GLY A 590 15.66 -1.61 -25.81
CA GLY A 590 14.99 -0.36 -26.16
C GLY A 590 15.94 0.64 -26.81
N HIS A 591 17.13 0.83 -26.22
CA HIS A 591 18.17 1.71 -26.74
C HIS A 591 18.66 1.24 -28.12
N ALA A 592 18.97 -0.05 -28.28
CA ALA A 592 19.41 -0.63 -29.56
C ALA A 592 18.31 -0.55 -30.64
N GLN A 593 17.03 -0.59 -30.25
CA GLN A 593 15.93 -0.40 -31.19
C GLN A 593 15.72 1.08 -31.56
N ALA A 594 15.90 2.01 -30.62
CA ALA A 594 15.89 3.44 -30.88
C ALA A 594 17.03 3.85 -31.82
N GLN A 595 18.24 3.31 -31.59
CA GLN A 595 19.40 3.49 -32.45
C GLN A 595 19.08 3.04 -33.88
N ARG A 596 18.55 1.83 -34.06
CA ARG A 596 18.14 1.32 -35.37
C ARG A 596 17.13 2.21 -36.08
N TYR A 597 16.13 2.74 -35.37
CA TYR A 597 15.17 3.66 -35.96
C TYR A 597 15.81 4.97 -36.40
N LEU A 598 16.65 5.57 -35.57
CA LEU A 598 17.33 6.82 -35.89
C LEU A 598 18.35 6.66 -37.02
N GLU A 599 19.16 5.59 -37.02
CA GLU A 599 20.09 5.28 -38.11
C GLU A 599 19.37 5.09 -39.45
N ASN A 600 18.29 4.30 -39.46
CA ASN A 600 17.48 4.11 -40.66
C ASN A 600 16.84 5.43 -41.11
N CYS A 601 16.34 6.24 -40.18
CA CYS A 601 15.72 7.52 -40.47
C CYS A 601 16.73 8.51 -41.07
N VAL A 602 17.91 8.68 -40.46
CA VAL A 602 19.00 9.51 -40.99
C VAL A 602 19.46 9.01 -42.36
N GLY A 603 19.59 7.69 -42.53
CA GLY A 603 19.93 7.08 -43.81
C GLY A 603 18.89 7.38 -44.89
N ASN A 604 17.61 7.15 -44.58
CA ASN A 604 16.50 7.39 -45.50
C ASN A 604 16.35 8.89 -45.86
N LEU A 605 16.65 9.82 -44.94
CA LEU A 605 16.60 11.26 -45.18
C LEU A 605 17.87 11.82 -45.86
N SER A 606 18.99 11.12 -45.81
CA SER A 606 20.26 11.61 -46.40
C SER A 606 20.48 11.18 -47.84
N MET A 607 19.81 10.13 -48.29
CA MET A 607 20.01 9.57 -49.63
C MET A 607 19.18 10.35 -50.66
N ARG A 608 19.87 10.92 -51.65
CA ARG A 608 19.27 11.44 -52.90
C ARG A 608 19.62 10.47 -54.04
N SER A 609 18.68 10.24 -54.96
CA SER A 609 18.91 9.54 -56.23
C SER A 609 20.11 10.17 -56.98
N PRO A 610 20.79 9.45 -57.90
CA PRO A 610 21.75 10.04 -58.83
C PRO A 610 21.20 11.27 -59.59
N GLU A 611 19.86 11.36 -59.73
CA GLU A 611 19.13 12.48 -60.35
C GLU A 611 18.70 13.57 -59.33
N GLY A 612 19.08 13.44 -58.05
CA GLY A 612 18.78 14.40 -56.98
C GLY A 612 17.42 14.24 -56.30
N LEU A 613 16.59 13.27 -56.72
CA LEU A 613 15.23 13.01 -56.20
C LEU A 613 15.24 12.14 -54.92
N SER A 614 14.31 12.36 -53.99
CA SER A 614 14.20 11.57 -52.76
C SER A 614 13.53 10.21 -53.01
N ASP A 615 13.72 9.21 -52.13
CA ASP A 615 13.01 7.92 -52.27
C ASP A 615 11.48 8.15 -52.21
N PRO A 616 10.69 7.62 -53.17
CA PRO A 616 9.24 7.83 -53.21
C PRO A 616 8.50 7.44 -51.93
N ARG A 617 9.03 6.49 -51.14
CA ARG A 617 8.45 6.10 -49.84
C ARG A 617 8.70 7.15 -48.77
N VAL A 618 9.88 7.77 -48.76
CA VAL A 618 10.20 8.89 -47.85
C VAL A 618 9.32 10.07 -48.18
N GLU A 619 9.22 10.42 -49.47
CA GLU A 619 8.34 11.49 -49.93
C GLU A 619 6.88 11.22 -49.54
N LYS A 620 6.41 9.98 -49.70
CA LYS A 620 5.06 9.59 -49.29
C LYS A 620 4.83 9.78 -47.78
N ILE A 621 5.73 9.26 -46.94
CA ILE A 621 5.61 9.38 -45.48
C ILE A 621 5.60 10.85 -45.05
N LEU A 622 6.54 11.66 -45.56
CA LEU A 622 6.62 13.09 -45.21
C LEU A 622 5.42 13.88 -45.73
N SER A 623 4.96 13.59 -46.96
CA SER A 623 3.80 14.23 -47.57
C SER A 623 2.52 13.89 -46.82
N ASP A 624 2.34 12.64 -46.42
CA ASP A 624 1.17 12.17 -45.66
C ASP A 624 1.20 12.72 -44.22
N PHE A 625 2.38 12.78 -43.59
CA PHE A 625 2.54 13.27 -42.22
C PHE A 625 2.31 14.78 -42.08
N PHE A 626 2.89 15.59 -42.98
CA PHE A 626 2.73 17.06 -42.95
C PHE A 626 1.52 17.58 -43.75
N ALA A 627 0.84 16.69 -44.48
CA ALA A 627 -0.23 17.00 -45.43
C ALA A 627 0.19 18.05 -46.48
N VAL A 628 1.26 17.76 -47.21
CA VAL A 628 1.84 18.67 -48.21
C VAL A 628 2.18 17.92 -49.49
N LYS A 629 1.78 18.46 -50.66
CA LYS A 629 2.21 17.97 -51.97
C LYS A 629 2.38 19.19 -52.92
N PRO A 630 3.58 19.43 -53.52
CA PRO A 630 4.85 18.73 -53.37
C PRO A 630 5.61 19.10 -52.07
N LEU A 631 6.53 18.23 -51.62
CA LEU A 631 7.35 18.47 -50.44
C LEU A 631 8.43 19.54 -50.72
N ASP A 632 8.49 20.58 -49.90
CA ASP A 632 9.56 21.58 -49.96
C ASP A 632 10.88 21.04 -49.39
N THR A 633 12.02 21.44 -49.99
CA THR A 633 13.37 21.10 -49.55
C THR A 633 13.62 21.54 -48.11
N ARG A 634 13.05 22.67 -47.68
CA ARG A 634 13.19 23.16 -46.30
C ARG A 634 12.59 22.20 -45.27
N LEU A 635 11.44 21.60 -45.57
CA LEU A 635 10.75 20.64 -44.68
C LEU A 635 11.59 19.38 -44.49
N HIS A 636 12.19 18.91 -45.57
CA HIS A 636 13.10 17.78 -45.56
C HIS A 636 14.33 18.06 -44.67
N GLU A 637 14.99 19.21 -44.85
CA GLU A 637 16.16 19.60 -44.06
C GLU A 637 15.85 19.81 -42.57
N ILE A 638 14.70 20.41 -42.22
CA ILE A 638 14.28 20.56 -40.82
C ILE A 638 14.03 19.19 -40.19
N THR A 639 13.37 18.29 -40.90
CA THR A 639 13.11 16.92 -40.41
C THR A 639 14.43 16.19 -40.19
N LYS A 640 15.34 16.23 -41.16
CA LYS A 640 16.68 15.65 -41.05
C LYS A 640 17.44 16.20 -39.84
N LYS A 641 17.49 17.53 -39.68
CA LYS A 641 18.14 18.17 -38.53
C LYS A 641 17.53 17.75 -37.19
N THR A 642 16.21 17.58 -37.12
CA THR A 642 15.49 17.16 -35.91
C THR A 642 15.89 15.75 -35.51
N VAL A 643 15.88 14.81 -36.47
CA VAL A 643 16.27 13.41 -36.26
C VAL A 643 17.75 13.30 -35.90
N THR A 644 18.64 14.02 -36.61
CA THR A 644 20.08 14.00 -36.33
C THR A 644 20.40 14.45 -34.91
N ARG A 645 19.72 15.47 -34.37
CA ARG A 645 19.95 15.90 -32.97
C ARG A 645 19.58 14.85 -31.94
N ILE A 646 18.50 14.09 -32.16
CA ILE A 646 18.13 12.98 -31.26
C ILE A 646 19.11 11.83 -31.42
N TYR A 647 19.54 11.55 -32.65
CA TYR A 647 20.56 10.55 -32.93
C TYR A 647 21.89 10.88 -32.21
N ASP A 648 22.36 12.11 -32.30
CA ASP A 648 23.60 12.56 -31.66
C ASP A 648 23.52 12.40 -30.12
N GLU A 649 22.35 12.68 -29.53
CA GLU A 649 22.13 12.49 -28.09
C GLU A 649 22.07 11.03 -27.67
N LEU A 650 21.38 10.19 -28.45
CA LEU A 650 21.29 8.76 -28.16
C LEU A 650 22.68 8.10 -28.24
N MET A 651 23.49 8.53 -29.21
CA MET A 651 24.85 8.03 -29.44
C MET A 651 25.91 8.69 -28.54
N ASP A 652 25.53 9.65 -27.69
CA ASP A 652 26.46 10.25 -26.74
C ASP A 652 26.96 9.18 -25.75
N PRO A 653 28.28 9.02 -25.55
CA PRO A 653 28.82 8.01 -24.64
C PRO A 653 28.26 8.09 -23.22
N SER A 654 27.85 9.28 -22.76
CA SER A 654 27.23 9.45 -21.46
C SER A 654 25.89 8.72 -21.31
N LEU A 655 25.20 8.39 -22.41
CA LEU A 655 23.92 7.66 -22.44
C LEU A 655 24.07 6.19 -22.89
N SER A 656 25.29 5.66 -22.85
CA SER A 656 25.59 4.24 -23.12
C SER A 656 24.64 3.29 -22.35
N PRO A 657 23.95 2.36 -23.03
CA PRO A 657 23.08 1.39 -22.36
C PRO A 657 23.86 0.34 -21.55
N VAL A 658 25.20 0.39 -21.55
CA VAL A 658 26.05 -0.56 -20.83
C VAL A 658 26.41 -0.06 -19.43
N ASP A 659 26.87 1.20 -19.34
CA ASP A 659 27.56 1.77 -18.18
C ASP A 659 27.16 3.23 -17.87
N SER A 660 26.15 3.79 -18.56
CA SER A 660 25.73 5.17 -18.33
C SER A 660 25.28 5.43 -16.89
N PRO A 661 25.73 6.53 -16.26
CA PRO A 661 25.21 6.99 -14.98
C PRO A 661 23.87 7.73 -15.10
N ARG A 662 23.35 7.95 -16.33
CA ARG A 662 22.19 8.82 -16.58
C ARG A 662 20.85 8.10 -16.41
N TYR A 663 20.80 6.78 -16.53
CA TYR A 663 19.55 6.04 -16.31
C TYR A 663 19.23 5.92 -14.84
N VAL A 664 18.01 6.27 -14.45
CA VAL A 664 17.50 6.06 -13.08
C VAL A 664 16.22 5.26 -13.20
N VAL A 665 16.12 4.13 -12.49
CA VAL A 665 14.91 3.30 -12.50
C VAL A 665 14.19 3.41 -11.17
N GLY A 666 12.87 3.31 -11.22
CA GLY A 666 12.08 3.23 -9.99
C GLY A 666 10.60 3.06 -10.22
N VAL A 667 9.82 3.27 -9.15
CA VAL A 667 8.38 3.09 -9.16
C VAL A 667 7.69 4.42 -8.94
N ASN A 668 6.67 4.74 -9.75
CA ASN A 668 5.87 5.93 -9.58
C ASN A 668 5.27 6.02 -8.17
N ARG A 669 5.32 7.22 -7.57
CA ARG A 669 4.54 7.54 -6.37
C ARG A 669 3.07 7.75 -6.74
N LEU A 670 2.24 7.69 -5.70
CA LEU A 670 0.82 8.02 -5.78
C LEU A 670 0.67 9.44 -6.38
N GLY A 671 -0.04 9.55 -7.51
CA GLY A 671 -0.19 10.79 -8.28
C GLY A 671 0.43 10.77 -9.68
N SER A 672 1.53 10.02 -9.83
CA SER A 672 2.37 10.03 -11.03
C SER A 672 2.33 8.72 -11.82
N GLU A 673 1.43 7.78 -11.48
CA GLU A 673 1.46 6.39 -11.97
C GLU A 673 1.18 6.18 -13.47
N SER A 674 0.86 7.24 -14.20
CA SER A 674 0.70 7.21 -15.66
C SER A 674 1.96 7.58 -16.43
N SER A 675 3.00 8.04 -15.74
CA SER A 675 4.30 8.34 -16.34
C SER A 675 5.00 7.04 -16.72
N SER A 676 5.48 6.95 -17.96
CA SER A 676 6.34 5.84 -18.41
C SER A 676 7.80 6.15 -18.19
N ALA A 677 8.21 7.34 -18.59
CA ALA A 677 9.51 7.92 -18.32
C ALA A 677 9.35 9.44 -18.23
N PHE A 678 10.36 10.13 -17.73
CA PHE A 678 10.41 11.58 -17.74
C PHE A 678 11.86 12.07 -17.65
N ILE A 679 12.06 13.34 -18.02
CA ILE A 679 13.32 14.08 -17.84
C ILE A 679 13.04 15.44 -17.23
N PHE A 680 14.05 16.05 -16.64
CA PHE A 680 14.01 17.47 -16.26
C PHE A 680 14.96 18.26 -17.16
N GLU A 681 14.45 19.27 -17.85
CA GLU A 681 15.27 20.11 -18.75
C GLU A 681 16.42 20.82 -18.01
N THR A 682 16.24 21.09 -16.72
CA THR A 682 17.21 21.78 -15.86
C THR A 682 18.18 20.83 -15.15
N ASP A 683 18.05 19.51 -15.31
CA ASP A 683 18.94 18.55 -14.64
C ASP A 683 20.36 18.64 -15.23
N PRO A 684 21.37 19.07 -14.44
CA PRO A 684 22.74 19.19 -14.95
C PRO A 684 23.33 17.83 -15.34
N SER A 685 22.85 16.75 -14.72
CA SER A 685 23.25 15.38 -15.04
C SER A 685 22.50 14.78 -16.24
N ARG A 686 21.52 15.50 -16.80
CA ARG A 686 20.71 15.09 -17.97
C ARG A 686 20.18 13.66 -17.84
N ARG A 687 19.73 13.28 -16.64
CA ARG A 687 19.26 11.92 -16.33
C ARG A 687 17.95 11.61 -17.02
N VAL A 688 17.74 10.32 -17.29
CA VAL A 688 16.49 9.76 -17.83
C VAL A 688 15.88 8.86 -16.76
N PHE A 689 14.69 9.23 -16.30
CA PHE A 689 13.98 8.52 -15.24
C PHE A 689 12.99 7.55 -15.87
N LEU A 690 13.17 6.25 -15.58
CA LEU A 690 12.38 5.16 -16.14
C LEU A 690 11.55 4.52 -15.03
N THR A 691 10.24 4.48 -15.24
CA THR A 691 9.30 3.95 -14.23
C THR A 691 8.94 2.49 -14.53
N GLU A 692 8.16 1.85 -13.68
CA GLU A 692 7.63 0.51 -13.92
C GLU A 692 6.81 0.38 -15.21
N GLN A 693 6.18 1.47 -15.70
CA GLN A 693 5.40 1.44 -16.95
C GLN A 693 6.30 1.36 -18.19
N PHE A 694 7.54 1.85 -18.14
CA PHE A 694 8.52 1.63 -19.21
C PHE A 694 8.84 0.15 -19.42
N PHE A 695 8.85 -0.62 -18.32
CA PHE A 695 9.15 -2.05 -18.36
C PHE A 695 7.92 -2.90 -18.66
N ARG A 696 6.73 -2.44 -18.29
CA ARG A 696 5.47 -3.16 -18.45
C ARG A 696 4.81 -2.90 -19.81
N LEU A 697 4.77 -3.93 -20.64
CA LEU A 697 4.17 -3.84 -21.97
C LEU A 697 2.64 -3.86 -21.93
N PRO A 698 1.95 -2.93 -22.62
CA PRO A 698 0.51 -3.01 -22.82
C PRO A 698 0.15 -4.20 -23.73
N SER A 699 -1.06 -4.73 -23.57
CA SER A 699 -1.48 -5.92 -24.31
C SER A 699 -2.02 -5.57 -25.70
N TYR A 700 -1.22 -5.83 -26.74
CA TYR A 700 -1.64 -5.77 -28.14
C TYR A 700 -1.63 -7.15 -28.78
N ARG A 701 -2.64 -7.44 -29.62
CA ARG A 701 -2.67 -8.67 -30.43
C ARG A 701 -2.18 -8.37 -31.85
N LEU A 702 -1.06 -8.97 -32.21
CA LEU A 702 -0.49 -8.87 -33.55
C LEU A 702 -1.08 -9.94 -34.48
N LYS A 703 -1.04 -9.69 -35.80
CA LYS A 703 -1.36 -10.68 -36.83
C LYS A 703 -0.40 -11.86 -36.75
N VAL A 704 -0.91 -13.06 -37.01
CA VAL A 704 -0.08 -14.29 -37.00
C VAL A 704 1.06 -14.20 -38.01
N SER A 705 0.84 -13.56 -39.17
CA SER A 705 1.88 -13.30 -40.17
C SER A 705 3.00 -12.41 -39.63
N ALA A 706 2.66 -11.37 -38.87
CA ALA A 706 3.65 -10.48 -38.24
C ALA A 706 4.47 -11.20 -37.16
N ILE A 707 3.82 -12.07 -36.37
CA ILE A 707 4.50 -12.89 -35.35
C ILE A 707 5.47 -13.87 -36.02
N ARG A 708 5.03 -14.53 -37.11
CA ARG A 708 5.87 -15.51 -37.84
C ARG A 708 7.03 -14.89 -38.58
N ALA A 709 6.88 -13.68 -39.10
CA ALA A 709 7.96 -12.96 -39.78
C ALA A 709 9.12 -12.62 -38.82
N GLY A 710 8.83 -12.39 -37.53
CA GLY A 710 9.84 -12.10 -36.52
C GLY A 710 10.48 -10.71 -36.64
N ASP A 711 10.20 -9.95 -37.70
CA ASP A 711 10.81 -8.65 -37.99
C ASP A 711 10.41 -7.53 -37.02
N PHE A 712 9.29 -7.68 -36.30
CA PHE A 712 8.79 -6.67 -35.36
C PHE A 712 8.73 -7.23 -33.94
N ARG A 713 9.58 -6.68 -33.06
CA ARG A 713 9.56 -6.97 -31.62
C ARG A 713 8.88 -5.82 -30.87
N PHE A 714 7.70 -6.09 -30.31
CA PHE A 714 6.89 -5.06 -29.66
C PHE A 714 7.57 -4.43 -28.44
N GLY A 715 8.20 -5.24 -27.57
CA GLY A 715 8.84 -4.73 -26.36
C GLY A 715 9.94 -3.69 -26.62
N PRO A 716 10.93 -4.01 -27.46
CA PRO A 716 11.94 -3.04 -27.90
C PRO A 716 11.35 -1.82 -28.61
N HIS A 717 10.33 -1.99 -29.45
CA HIS A 717 9.66 -0.87 -30.13
C HIS A 717 9.02 0.11 -29.14
N TYR A 718 8.25 -0.42 -28.18
CA TYR A 718 7.57 0.37 -27.14
C TYR A 718 8.57 1.24 -26.37
N ARG A 719 9.67 0.63 -25.91
CA ARG A 719 10.73 1.31 -25.15
C ARG A 719 11.51 2.30 -26.00
N ALA A 720 11.78 1.96 -27.27
CA ALA A 720 12.45 2.86 -28.20
C ALA A 720 11.65 4.15 -28.46
N ALA A 721 10.34 4.03 -28.67
CA ALA A 721 9.47 5.18 -28.88
C ALA A 721 9.46 6.11 -27.66
N ILE A 722 9.38 5.55 -26.44
CA ILE A 722 9.46 6.32 -25.19
C ILE A 722 10.83 7.00 -25.06
N LEU A 723 11.94 6.28 -25.30
CA LEU A 723 13.27 6.91 -25.24
C LEU A 723 13.41 8.06 -26.23
N ILE A 724 12.94 7.89 -27.48
CA ILE A 724 12.97 8.96 -28.49
C ILE A 724 12.12 10.16 -28.04
N HIS A 725 10.96 9.90 -27.44
CA HIS A 725 10.09 10.93 -26.86
C HIS A 725 10.84 11.72 -25.77
N GLU A 726 11.41 11.04 -24.77
CA GLU A 726 12.15 11.71 -23.68
C GLU A 726 13.38 12.49 -24.17
N LEU A 727 14.15 11.91 -25.09
CA LEU A 727 15.33 12.57 -25.65
C LEU A 727 14.94 13.79 -26.50
N SER A 728 13.75 13.79 -27.11
CA SER A 728 13.25 14.95 -27.82
C SER A 728 13.04 16.14 -26.88
N HIS A 729 12.54 15.94 -25.66
CA HIS A 729 12.42 17.00 -24.66
C HIS A 729 13.80 17.59 -24.34
N LEU A 730 14.78 16.71 -24.11
CA LEU A 730 16.13 17.08 -23.72
C LEU A 730 16.87 17.93 -24.77
N VAL A 731 16.82 17.56 -26.05
CA VAL A 731 17.65 18.22 -27.10
C VAL A 731 16.90 19.15 -28.03
N LEU A 732 15.59 18.96 -28.16
CA LEU A 732 14.76 19.78 -29.04
C LEU A 732 13.87 20.73 -28.25
N LYS A 733 13.72 20.56 -26.93
CA LYS A 733 12.75 21.31 -26.11
C LYS A 733 11.35 21.19 -26.74
N THR A 734 10.96 19.96 -27.00
CA THR A 734 9.60 19.59 -27.38
C THR A 734 8.69 19.69 -26.17
N ASP A 735 7.38 19.80 -26.43
CA ASP A 735 6.32 19.87 -25.44
C ASP A 735 5.35 18.69 -25.67
N ASP A 736 4.63 18.29 -24.62
CA ASP A 736 3.52 17.33 -24.71
C ASP A 736 2.23 18.01 -25.15
N ILE A 737 2.18 18.43 -26.41
CA ILE A 737 1.06 19.18 -26.97
C ILE A 737 -0.15 18.24 -27.18
N ALA A 738 0.09 17.08 -27.78
CA ALA A 738 -0.92 16.10 -28.10
C ALA A 738 -0.36 14.68 -28.10
N TYR A 739 -1.18 13.72 -27.69
CA TYR A 739 -0.81 12.31 -27.64
C TYR A 739 -1.21 11.60 -28.93
N LEU A 740 -0.24 10.94 -29.58
CA LEU A 740 -0.42 10.18 -30.81
C LEU A 740 -0.23 8.68 -30.59
N ASP A 741 0.07 8.26 -29.35
CA ASP A 741 0.33 6.86 -29.00
C ASP A 741 1.42 6.28 -29.90
N SER A 742 2.55 7.00 -29.91
CA SER A 742 3.71 6.75 -30.77
C SER A 742 4.41 5.41 -30.50
N GLN A 743 4.18 4.84 -29.31
CA GLN A 743 4.70 3.56 -28.85
C GLN A 743 3.80 2.35 -29.17
N ALA A 744 2.61 2.56 -29.72
CA ALA A 744 1.73 1.47 -30.12
C ALA A 744 2.27 0.75 -31.37
N PRO A 745 1.99 -0.57 -31.53
CA PRO A 745 2.39 -1.29 -32.73
C PRO A 745 1.84 -0.64 -34.00
N TYR A 746 2.57 -0.80 -35.10
CA TYR A 746 2.10 -0.30 -36.39
C TYR A 746 0.73 -0.89 -36.74
N THR A 747 -0.17 -0.02 -37.20
CA THR A 747 -1.58 -0.37 -37.45
C THR A 747 -1.76 -1.52 -38.44
N ASP A 748 -0.81 -1.71 -39.37
CA ASP A 748 -0.82 -2.81 -40.33
C ASP A 748 -0.51 -4.19 -39.72
N LEU A 749 0.15 -4.20 -38.56
CA LEU A 749 0.51 -5.41 -37.80
C LEU A 749 -0.57 -5.84 -36.79
N LEU A 750 -1.52 -4.98 -36.46
CA LEU A 750 -2.60 -5.27 -35.53
C LEU A 750 -3.61 -6.25 -36.14
N THR A 751 -4.07 -7.22 -35.34
CA THR A 751 -5.07 -8.20 -35.81
C THR A 751 -6.41 -7.54 -36.12
N ASP A 752 -7.07 -8.03 -37.16
CA ASP A 752 -8.40 -7.63 -37.62
C ASP A 752 -9.37 -8.82 -37.66
N SER A 753 -9.02 -9.91 -36.97
CA SER A 753 -9.75 -11.19 -37.04
C SER A 753 -11.20 -11.16 -36.51
N SER A 754 -11.61 -10.08 -35.86
CA SER A 754 -12.96 -9.89 -35.31
C SER A 754 -13.36 -8.43 -35.44
N ALA A 755 -14.66 -8.13 -35.51
CA ALA A 755 -15.17 -6.76 -35.59
C ALA A 755 -14.65 -5.86 -34.47
N PHE A 756 -14.57 -6.37 -33.23
CA PHE A 756 -13.98 -5.65 -32.09
C PHE A 756 -12.52 -5.27 -32.33
N ARG A 757 -11.71 -6.18 -32.87
CA ARG A 757 -10.28 -5.95 -33.14
C ARG A 757 -10.04 -5.03 -34.33
N ALA A 758 -10.85 -5.16 -35.39
CA ALA A 758 -10.84 -4.24 -36.50
C ALA A 758 -11.14 -2.81 -36.03
N ARG A 759 -12.13 -2.64 -35.15
CA ARG A 759 -12.45 -1.35 -34.52
C ARG A 759 -11.27 -0.77 -33.73
N LEU A 760 -10.62 -1.55 -32.88
CA LEU A 760 -9.44 -1.08 -32.12
C LEU A 760 -8.29 -0.63 -33.03
N ARG A 761 -8.02 -1.39 -34.11
CA ARG A 761 -7.04 -0.99 -35.13
C ARG A 761 -7.43 0.33 -35.80
N ASP A 762 -8.70 0.48 -36.16
CA ASP A 762 -9.21 1.68 -36.84
C ASP A 762 -9.23 2.90 -35.91
N GLU A 763 -9.54 2.71 -34.62
CA GLU A 763 -9.40 3.72 -33.57
C GLU A 763 -7.94 4.16 -33.43
N GLN A 764 -6.99 3.22 -33.38
CA GLN A 764 -5.55 3.52 -33.34
C GLN A 764 -5.09 4.33 -34.56
N ALA A 765 -5.51 3.89 -35.76
CA ALA A 765 -5.20 4.59 -37.00
C ALA A 765 -5.82 6.00 -37.04
N THR A 766 -7.01 6.16 -36.47
CA THR A 766 -7.70 7.45 -36.37
C THR A 766 -6.95 8.39 -35.43
N ILE A 767 -6.50 7.92 -34.26
CA ILE A 767 -5.70 8.71 -33.32
C ILE A 767 -4.44 9.23 -34.02
N GLN A 768 -3.63 8.35 -34.61
CA GLN A 768 -2.38 8.75 -35.27
C GLN A 768 -2.59 9.69 -36.46
N ARG A 769 -3.73 9.62 -37.15
CA ARG A 769 -4.04 10.48 -38.30
C ARG A 769 -4.70 11.80 -37.95
N THR A 770 -5.47 11.88 -36.86
CA THR A 770 -6.39 13.00 -36.60
C THR A 770 -6.21 13.65 -35.24
N ALA A 771 -5.41 13.10 -34.32
CA ALA A 771 -5.18 13.71 -33.02
C ALA A 771 -4.39 15.02 -33.10
N PHE A 772 -3.36 15.08 -33.97
CA PHE A 772 -2.54 16.28 -34.15
C PHE A 772 -1.92 16.36 -35.54
N SER A 773 -2.74 16.68 -36.54
CA SER A 773 -2.33 16.81 -37.95
C SER A 773 -3.20 17.83 -38.67
N PHE A 774 -2.96 18.03 -39.97
CA PHE A 774 -3.85 18.83 -40.81
C PHE A 774 -5.28 18.24 -40.91
N ASN A 775 -5.46 16.94 -40.68
CA ASN A 775 -6.77 16.29 -40.71
C ASN A 775 -7.50 16.38 -39.37
N THR A 776 -6.87 16.93 -38.33
CA THR A 776 -7.56 17.26 -37.08
C THR A 776 -8.64 18.29 -37.39
N ASP A 777 -9.82 18.17 -36.76
CA ASP A 777 -10.84 19.20 -36.89
C ASP A 777 -10.35 20.51 -36.25
N ARG A 778 -10.58 21.65 -36.92
CA ARG A 778 -10.10 22.96 -36.45
C ARG A 778 -10.55 23.26 -35.01
N SER A 779 -11.77 22.86 -34.65
CA SER A 779 -12.32 23.05 -33.31
C SER A 779 -11.69 22.15 -32.26
N GLN A 780 -10.92 21.13 -32.65
CA GLN A 780 -10.26 20.16 -31.76
C GLN A 780 -8.75 20.44 -31.62
N LEU A 781 -8.16 21.24 -32.52
CA LEU A 781 -6.75 21.55 -32.51
C LEU A 781 -6.36 22.46 -31.33
N PHE A 782 -5.20 22.21 -30.72
CA PHE A 782 -4.70 22.88 -29.50
C PHE A 782 -5.68 22.82 -28.34
N LYS A 783 -6.47 21.76 -28.34
CA LYS A 783 -7.36 21.45 -27.26
C LYS A 783 -6.98 20.14 -26.62
N GLN A 784 -7.48 20.02 -25.42
CA GLN A 784 -7.14 18.98 -24.50
C GLN A 784 -8.46 18.53 -23.88
N LEU A 785 -8.68 17.22 -23.89
CA LEU A 785 -9.90 16.63 -23.37
C LEU A 785 -9.90 16.74 -21.84
N GLU A 786 -10.90 17.41 -21.27
CA GLU A 786 -11.10 17.58 -19.82
C GLU A 786 -12.59 17.40 -19.52
N ASP A 787 -12.91 16.43 -18.70
CA ASP A 787 -14.24 15.90 -18.37
C ASP A 787 -15.26 15.75 -19.53
N GLY A 788 -14.79 15.41 -20.74
CA GLY A 788 -15.61 15.19 -21.94
C GLY A 788 -15.89 16.44 -22.74
N ALA A 789 -15.51 17.58 -22.18
CA ALA A 789 -15.44 18.82 -22.90
C ALA A 789 -14.03 18.98 -23.48
N VAL A 790 -13.99 19.48 -24.71
CA VAL A 790 -12.74 19.74 -25.41
C VAL A 790 -12.39 21.20 -25.14
N ARG A 791 -11.36 21.47 -24.32
CA ARG A 791 -10.97 22.82 -23.92
C ARG A 791 -9.61 23.24 -24.46
N ASP A 792 -9.40 24.54 -24.62
CA ASP A 792 -8.12 25.10 -25.05
C ASP A 792 -6.98 24.81 -24.06
N LEU A 793 -5.77 24.66 -24.60
CA LEU A 793 -4.55 24.55 -23.81
C LEU A 793 -4.37 25.77 -22.87
N ARG A 794 -3.99 25.49 -21.63
CA ARG A 794 -3.73 26.44 -20.55
C ARG A 794 -2.25 26.39 -20.17
N ARG A 795 -1.80 27.37 -19.37
CA ARG A 795 -0.40 27.44 -18.88
C ARG A 795 -0.03 26.26 -17.97
N MET A 796 -1.02 25.69 -17.29
CA MET A 796 -0.85 24.52 -16.41
C MET A 796 -0.73 23.19 -17.16
N ASP A 797 -1.03 23.15 -18.46
CA ASP A 797 -0.91 21.92 -19.27
C ASP A 797 0.50 21.74 -19.86
N GLY A 798 1.48 22.51 -19.35
CA GLY A 798 2.82 22.59 -19.89
C GLY A 798 3.05 23.83 -20.77
N ASN A 799 4.23 23.85 -21.38
CA ASN A 799 4.71 24.94 -22.23
C ASN A 799 4.08 24.97 -23.62
N GLY A 800 3.31 23.95 -24.01
CA GLY A 800 2.73 23.79 -25.34
C GLY A 800 1.97 25.03 -25.83
N LYS A 801 1.10 25.63 -25.00
CA LYS A 801 0.39 26.87 -25.34
C LYS A 801 1.36 28.00 -25.71
N ARG A 802 2.37 28.22 -24.85
CA ARG A 802 3.37 29.28 -25.03
C ARG A 802 4.19 29.04 -26.29
N THR A 803 4.58 27.80 -26.55
CA THR A 803 5.31 27.40 -27.76
C THR A 803 4.49 27.63 -29.02
N ILE A 804 3.22 27.24 -29.05
CA ILE A 804 2.31 27.45 -30.19
C ILE A 804 2.15 28.95 -30.50
N LEU A 805 1.86 29.77 -29.49
CA LEU A 805 1.69 31.21 -29.67
C LEU A 805 2.99 31.89 -30.16
N ARG A 806 4.14 31.45 -29.64
CA ARG A 806 5.46 31.94 -30.09
C ARG A 806 5.76 31.61 -31.55
N ILE A 807 5.51 30.37 -31.99
CA ILE A 807 5.77 29.94 -33.37
C ILE A 807 4.81 30.62 -34.34
N THR A 808 3.54 30.71 -33.98
CA THR A 808 2.53 31.35 -34.82
C THR A 808 2.67 32.87 -34.88
N GLY A 809 3.23 33.48 -33.82
CA GLY A 809 3.30 34.93 -33.65
C GLY A 809 1.95 35.55 -33.30
N LYS A 810 1.03 34.76 -32.70
CA LYS A 810 -0.35 35.15 -32.39
C LYS A 810 -0.58 35.29 -30.90
N SER A 811 -1.64 36.02 -30.54
CA SER A 811 -1.99 36.30 -29.14
C SER A 811 -2.98 35.30 -28.56
N THR A 812 -3.77 34.64 -29.40
CA THR A 812 -4.79 33.66 -29.02
C THR A 812 -4.61 32.33 -29.73
N LEU A 813 -5.07 31.24 -29.11
CA LEU A 813 -5.04 29.91 -29.73
C LEU A 813 -5.99 29.82 -30.92
N GLU A 814 -7.05 30.62 -30.94
CA GLU A 814 -7.98 30.69 -32.06
C GLU A 814 -7.30 31.20 -33.33
N GLU A 815 -6.55 32.31 -33.23
CA GLU A 815 -5.72 32.81 -34.34
C GLU A 815 -4.59 31.84 -34.71
N ALA A 816 -4.04 31.13 -33.73
CA ALA A 816 -2.99 30.15 -33.95
C ALA A 816 -3.51 28.95 -34.77
N ARG A 817 -4.78 28.54 -34.58
CA ARG A 817 -5.42 27.49 -35.40
C ARG A 817 -5.44 27.89 -36.87
N ASP A 818 -5.82 29.13 -37.18
CA ASP A 818 -5.86 29.60 -38.56
C ASP A 818 -4.48 29.53 -39.21
N VAL A 819 -3.46 29.96 -38.47
CA VAL A 819 -2.07 29.87 -38.92
C VAL A 819 -1.62 28.42 -39.17
N PHE A 820 -2.06 27.47 -38.34
CA PHE A 820 -1.73 26.05 -38.52
C PHE A 820 -2.29 25.48 -39.85
N TYR A 821 -3.48 25.91 -40.28
CA TYR A 821 -4.01 25.49 -41.58
C TYR A 821 -3.43 26.30 -42.75
N SER A 822 -3.19 27.61 -42.57
CA SER A 822 -2.75 28.49 -43.66
C SER A 822 -1.26 28.42 -43.98
N ASP A 823 -0.40 28.17 -42.98
CA ASP A 823 1.06 28.21 -43.12
C ASP A 823 1.67 26.84 -42.84
N VAL A 824 2.12 26.19 -43.91
CA VAL A 824 2.73 24.86 -43.86
C VAL A 824 4.02 24.82 -43.04
N HIS A 825 4.85 25.87 -43.09
CA HIS A 825 6.11 25.89 -42.38
C HIS A 825 5.90 26.01 -40.88
N LYS A 826 4.98 26.88 -40.46
CA LYS A 826 4.60 27.02 -39.05
C LYS A 826 3.90 25.77 -38.53
N ARG A 827 3.04 25.13 -39.34
CA ARG A 827 2.43 23.83 -38.99
C ARG A 827 3.49 22.78 -38.72
N THR A 828 4.44 22.60 -39.63
CA THR A 828 5.51 21.60 -39.46
C THR A 828 6.37 21.91 -38.24
N GLU A 829 6.71 23.17 -37.99
CA GLU A 829 7.46 23.55 -36.79
C GLU A 829 6.69 23.24 -35.49
N ILE A 830 5.37 23.48 -35.47
CA ILE A 830 4.50 23.12 -34.33
C ILE A 830 4.42 21.60 -34.15
N MET A 831 4.28 20.84 -35.23
CA MET A 831 4.24 19.37 -35.18
C MET A 831 5.57 18.79 -34.69
N LEU A 832 6.71 19.30 -35.16
CA LEU A 832 8.04 18.87 -34.69
C LEU A 832 8.39 19.39 -33.29
N LYS A 833 7.54 20.25 -32.71
CA LYS A 833 7.61 20.66 -31.31
C LYS A 833 6.77 19.79 -30.38
N ASN A 834 6.02 18.83 -30.90
CA ASN A 834 5.35 17.82 -30.10
C ASN A 834 6.21 16.55 -29.99
N ALA A 835 6.57 16.14 -28.77
CA ALA A 835 7.47 14.99 -28.55
C ALA A 835 6.92 13.70 -29.18
N ASP A 836 5.62 13.46 -29.01
CA ASP A 836 4.93 12.29 -29.56
C ASP A 836 4.88 12.27 -31.09
N SER A 837 4.76 13.43 -31.72
CA SER A 837 4.82 13.54 -33.18
C SER A 837 6.22 13.23 -33.70
N VAL A 838 7.27 13.66 -32.98
CA VAL A 838 8.66 13.34 -33.34
C VAL A 838 8.93 11.84 -33.18
N ALA A 839 8.52 11.24 -32.06
CA ALA A 839 8.66 9.80 -31.84
C ALA A 839 7.93 8.98 -32.92
N LEU A 840 6.69 9.34 -33.25
CA LEU A 840 5.92 8.67 -34.31
C LEU A 840 6.59 8.82 -35.69
N LEU A 841 7.08 10.02 -36.03
CA LEU A 841 7.76 10.24 -37.31
C LEU A 841 9.05 9.43 -37.42
N VAL A 842 9.84 9.36 -36.36
CA VAL A 842 11.09 8.58 -36.30
C VAL A 842 10.80 7.10 -36.44
N THR A 843 9.78 6.54 -35.77
CA THR A 843 9.45 5.12 -35.89
C THR A 843 8.92 4.77 -37.28
N LEU A 844 8.12 5.65 -37.91
CA LEU A 844 7.62 5.44 -39.28
C LEU A 844 8.74 5.49 -40.34
N LEU A 845 9.59 6.51 -40.33
CA LEU A 845 10.71 6.65 -41.27
C LEU A 845 11.83 5.65 -40.98
N GLY A 846 12.03 5.29 -39.72
CA GLY A 846 13.06 4.37 -39.26
C GLY A 846 12.67 2.91 -39.32
N ARG A 847 11.40 2.58 -39.58
CA ARG A 847 10.85 1.22 -39.56
C ARG A 847 11.71 0.22 -40.34
N GLN A 848 12.17 0.61 -41.51
CA GLN A 848 13.08 -0.16 -42.35
C GLN A 848 13.96 0.77 -43.18
N ARG A 849 15.14 0.27 -43.58
CA ARG A 849 16.00 0.97 -44.53
C ARG A 849 15.45 0.78 -45.94
N PHE A 850 15.18 1.87 -46.65
CA PHE A 850 14.50 1.82 -47.94
C PHE A 850 15.42 1.37 -49.08
N VAL A 851 16.73 1.62 -48.99
CA VAL A 851 17.71 1.20 -49.99
C VAL A 851 18.66 0.17 -49.35
N LYS A 852 18.78 -1.02 -49.98
CA LYS A 852 19.78 -2.01 -49.60
C LYS A 852 21.16 -1.49 -49.97
N ARG A 853 22.12 -1.65 -49.05
CA ARG A 853 23.53 -1.34 -49.28
C ARG A 853 24.09 -2.14 -50.44
#